data_AF-A0AAF0JEA2-F1
#
_entry.id   AF-A0AAF0JEA2-F1
#
_cell.length_a   1.000
_cell.length_b   1.000
_cell.length_c   1.000
_cell.angle_alpha   90.00
_cell.angle_beta   90.00
_cell.angle_gamma   90.00
#
_symmetry.space_group_name_H-M   'P 1'
#
loop_
_entity.id
_entity.type
_entity.pdbx_description
1 polymer ?
#
loop_
_entity_poly.entity_id
_entity_poly.type
_entity_poly.pdbx_seq_one_letter_code
_entity_poly.pdbx_strand_id
1 'polypeptide(L)'
;MGSTLALFWGLAGVDKEARIDASDALVQALLAHHDDSAEAPLPEEYAVADPCAVSDQEASAAEQRIDQYNSSEVGYALRRLVRGLASPRENARSGFAVALAELLSHLQSVSAQDILVLLLKHTAVHGSMNGQEVRDVQFARLFGIYALVRSGLVYGAGSTLGTFERCFNVLLAIAAYKSWLSESCGFALVQLLEPLGVNNVQRPEWAQEALEWAAQRVCATQHLSPELLALLITLQRVDPSLGLDARVPSPLKSANLLAPNNLPAVARTLREATPLSLDADGAPPTGGTWHTTLPFVWDLLLDAYFAGTAPSGAAPFADFFRIAVDESLFANQASPERKSWGFQVLHRTLQRAPADLLPFLFTPNLMRTWINQLTEKNRLLHSMAQKTVAFVSDAVKRNPTAGLALVTQLLGEHGRQNFDKVTHTKTIESILSSLDESGIQRYLAYLRSIAYAPTNQDDAKHTTTQRQWVCDQMLALVRSSLVPKSTAWIKDVLVFLAGFGFFAVAKAPSAPWSPVLELPQVPFSEEMQALCRLRLQACLTELKNAEVNGHPWILEVHDILSKMAKDKAFRGIALPVAQERVDAASTTLRALAKAAAKESKPEQLAKIRAVETLLAAVMLVSYEDTDESPDLVDSLVDVSKLLFLEKKKGKTGSVSPMEMLMDVLIGLLEFSSSFLRAVASQAFVAFSGSLNAESLDHLIDQLGLNAPDADEDEDMDEDDEEDEEAVDEDDDDDDVDDDDDDDEDDDEEDDADADAEVDPILRSKIEEAFRDNGMAEDDDEEEELFDDDQMAQLDDKLAEIFVQHSSSKRKEREAIQRDTALFHNKILDLLEIYAKEQSASVLLVRLAAPLFALAKGAGDVSQQVATRASQVLRNRICKSKDQPRGELDEELVHDELRAMHAYVRASQDASLSELAGLVSQFYTKVLLRNSASGVRIPLALYKETLSDFLQRKASPVRPAFLLDAIRRFPELGWALREALLDGSRENKAARAFRQMQALSMLQVVLQQQQQKDTRQASAEEVLAFLAEVRSMALDIVRAAATSDALNAQRLKEVLRFALQAVRVTVRVADATDDSAAHVAQCWPLDELRGALEALQSAERFQSSTSLHGMLKEMTAVVSRATQTDASAPKPKKRAAPTEKAEAPPAAPAKKTAKKAKAKRL
;
A
#
# COMPACT_ATOMS: atom_id res chain seq x y z
N MET A 1 51.10 33.43 -2.97
CA MET A 1 50.39 33.95 -1.77
C MET A 1 48.90 34.21 -2.01
N GLY A 2 48.49 35.05 -2.98
CA GLY A 2 47.07 35.42 -3.16
C GLY A 2 46.13 34.31 -3.67
N SER A 3 46.62 33.31 -4.41
CA SER A 3 45.79 32.24 -4.98
C SER A 3 45.56 31.08 -3.99
N THR A 4 46.59 30.66 -3.26
CA THR A 4 46.56 29.55 -2.27
C THR A 4 45.70 29.87 -1.04
N LEU A 5 45.64 31.14 -0.60
CA LEU A 5 44.78 31.56 0.53
C LEU A 5 43.28 31.37 0.26
N ALA A 6 42.85 31.45 -1.00
CA ALA A 6 41.46 31.28 -1.37
C ALA A 6 40.98 29.83 -1.16
N LEU A 7 41.89 28.86 -1.29
CA LEU A 7 41.61 27.43 -1.21
C LEU A 7 41.28 26.96 0.21
N PHE A 8 41.74 27.68 1.24
CA PHE A 8 41.42 27.37 2.64
C PHE A 8 39.93 27.58 2.99
N TRP A 9 39.21 28.44 2.26
CA TRP A 9 37.81 28.72 2.55
C TRP A 9 36.90 27.52 2.30
N GLY A 10 37.23 26.70 1.28
CA GLY A 10 36.47 25.51 0.93
C GLY A 10 36.53 24.39 1.98
N LEU A 11 37.60 24.36 2.81
CA LEU A 11 37.75 23.36 3.88
C LEU A 11 36.67 23.45 4.96
N ALA A 12 36.02 24.62 5.10
CA ALA A 12 34.92 24.84 6.04
C ALA A 12 33.52 24.66 5.42
N GLY A 13 33.43 24.14 4.19
CA GLY A 13 32.16 23.89 3.49
C GLY A 13 31.23 22.95 4.25
N VAL A 14 29.91 23.15 4.13
CA VAL A 14 28.91 22.28 4.79
C VAL A 14 28.78 20.93 4.07
N ASP A 15 28.91 20.94 2.75
CA ASP A 15 28.86 19.76 1.92
C ASP A 15 30.16 18.94 2.00
N LYS A 16 30.05 17.61 2.06
CA LYS A 16 31.20 16.71 2.23
C LYS A 16 32.08 16.67 0.98
N GLU A 17 31.48 16.56 -0.20
CA GLU A 17 32.22 16.49 -1.47
C GLU A 17 32.98 17.80 -1.71
N ALA A 18 32.33 18.94 -1.49
CA ALA A 18 32.98 20.25 -1.60
C ALA A 18 34.20 20.42 -0.66
N ARG A 19 34.18 19.81 0.53
CA ARG A 19 35.35 19.81 1.44
C ARG A 19 36.50 18.94 0.94
N ILE A 20 36.18 17.79 0.33
CA ILE A 20 37.18 16.89 -0.26
C ILE A 20 37.84 17.59 -1.45
N ASP A 21 37.06 18.13 -2.38
CA ASP A 21 37.56 18.86 -3.55
C ASP A 21 38.45 20.05 -3.14
N ALA A 22 38.06 20.79 -2.09
CA ALA A 22 38.86 21.89 -1.57
C ALA A 22 40.16 21.43 -0.91
N SER A 23 40.16 20.26 -0.26
CA SER A 23 41.36 19.65 0.31
C SER A 23 42.32 19.25 -0.81
N ASP A 24 41.83 18.56 -1.84
CA ASP A 24 42.62 18.13 -3.00
C ASP A 24 43.22 19.34 -3.73
N ALA A 25 42.42 20.37 -4.01
CA ALA A 25 42.89 21.58 -4.68
C ALA A 25 43.98 22.31 -3.88
N LEU A 26 43.83 22.38 -2.55
CA LEU A 26 44.84 22.98 -1.67
C LEU A 26 46.13 22.16 -1.67
N VAL A 27 46.04 20.84 -1.50
CA VAL A 27 47.22 19.95 -1.46
C VAL A 27 47.96 20.00 -2.80
N GLN A 28 47.27 19.88 -3.94
CA GLN A 28 47.89 19.96 -5.26
C GLN A 28 48.63 21.28 -5.48
N ALA A 29 48.03 22.40 -5.07
CA ALA A 29 48.66 23.71 -5.18
C ALA A 29 49.92 23.82 -4.31
N LEU A 30 49.92 23.22 -3.12
CA LEU A 30 51.08 23.24 -2.21
C LEU A 30 52.20 22.30 -2.66
N LEU A 31 51.87 21.12 -3.20
CA LEU A 31 52.85 20.17 -3.74
C LEU A 31 53.53 20.69 -5.01
N ALA A 32 52.84 21.51 -5.82
CA ALA A 32 53.47 22.19 -6.96
C ALA A 32 54.60 23.16 -6.55
N HIS A 33 54.69 23.51 -5.26
CA HIS A 33 55.71 24.37 -4.67
C HIS A 33 56.65 23.61 -3.71
N HIS A 34 56.62 22.28 -3.74
CA HIS A 34 57.49 21.40 -2.94
C HIS A 34 58.76 21.02 -3.72
N ASP A 35 59.85 20.77 -3.00
CA ASP A 35 61.11 20.26 -3.53
C ASP A 35 61.34 18.86 -2.95
N ASP A 36 61.20 17.84 -3.80
CA ASP A 36 61.28 16.41 -3.44
C ASP A 36 62.67 15.98 -2.92
N SER A 37 63.67 16.86 -2.97
CA SER A 37 65.06 16.52 -2.59
C SER A 37 65.42 16.84 -1.13
N ALA A 38 64.51 17.46 -0.37
CA ALA A 38 64.72 17.82 1.04
C ALA A 38 64.13 16.77 2.00
N GLU A 39 64.98 15.96 2.62
CA GLU A 39 64.59 15.02 3.68
C GLU A 39 64.78 15.65 5.06
N ALA A 40 63.76 15.58 5.93
CA ALA A 40 63.85 16.15 7.26
C ALA A 40 64.87 15.38 8.13
N PRO A 41 65.79 16.08 8.82
CA PRO A 41 66.70 15.43 9.76
C PRO A 41 65.93 14.87 10.97
N LEU A 42 66.44 13.79 11.56
CA LEU A 42 65.93 13.26 12.82
C LEU A 42 66.01 14.34 13.92
N PRO A 43 64.88 14.72 14.53
CA PRO A 43 64.84 15.75 15.57
C PRO A 43 65.60 15.34 16.84
N GLU A 44 66.19 16.31 17.54
CA GLU A 44 66.72 16.09 18.89
C GLU A 44 65.60 15.72 19.86
N GLU A 45 65.79 14.67 20.65
CA GLU A 45 64.85 14.27 21.70
C GLU A 45 64.98 15.19 22.91
N TYR A 46 63.89 15.85 23.29
CA TYR A 46 63.79 16.63 24.52
C TYR A 46 63.16 15.79 25.62
N ALA A 47 63.67 15.86 26.85
CA ALA A 47 63.04 15.21 27.99
C ALA A 47 61.70 15.92 28.31
N VAL A 48 60.58 15.22 28.12
CA VAL A 48 59.24 15.79 28.30
C VAL A 48 58.62 15.27 29.61
N ALA A 49 58.39 16.16 30.59
CA ALA A 49 57.74 15.82 31.86
C ALA A 49 56.20 15.75 31.78
N ASP A 50 55.59 16.58 30.93
CA ASP A 50 54.15 16.55 30.60
C ASP A 50 54.01 16.33 29.09
N PRO A 51 53.42 15.20 28.62
CA PRO A 51 53.33 14.88 27.21
C PRO A 51 52.58 15.94 26.38
N CYS A 52 51.70 16.72 27.02
CA CYS A 52 50.91 17.78 26.40
C CYS A 52 51.62 19.15 26.36
N ALA A 53 52.74 19.31 27.07
CA ALA A 53 53.48 20.57 27.14
C ALA A 53 54.61 20.60 26.11
N VAL A 54 54.93 21.80 25.62
CA VAL A 54 56.05 22.09 24.71
C VAL A 54 56.82 23.28 25.27
N SER A 55 58.15 23.18 25.30
CA SER A 55 59.00 24.31 25.71
C SER A 55 59.19 25.31 24.57
N ASP A 56 59.46 26.59 24.88
CA ASP A 56 59.72 27.60 23.86
C ASP A 56 60.92 27.25 22.96
N GLN A 57 61.93 26.58 23.53
CA GLN A 57 63.11 26.11 22.79
C GLN A 57 62.73 25.00 21.79
N GLU A 58 61.95 24.02 22.23
CA GLU A 58 61.45 22.92 21.39
C GLU A 58 60.55 23.47 20.26
N ALA A 59 59.63 24.37 20.59
CA ALA A 59 58.75 25.04 19.63
C ALA A 59 59.54 25.84 18.58
N SER A 60 60.53 26.63 19.01
CA SER A 60 61.37 27.43 18.10
C SER A 60 62.21 26.55 17.19
N ALA A 61 62.74 25.43 17.69
CA ALA A 61 63.54 24.50 16.90
C ALA A 61 62.69 23.81 15.81
N ALA A 62 61.46 23.40 16.15
CA ALA A 62 60.53 22.80 15.19
C ALA A 62 60.12 23.79 14.09
N GLU A 63 59.78 25.04 14.45
CA GLU A 63 59.44 26.08 13.46
C GLU A 63 60.62 26.42 12.54
N GLN A 64 61.83 26.50 13.07
CA GLN A 64 63.04 26.73 12.28
C GLN A 64 63.28 25.61 11.27
N ARG A 65 63.13 24.34 11.67
CA ARG A 65 63.26 23.20 10.75
C ARG A 65 62.19 23.24 9.66
N ILE A 66 60.92 23.46 10.03
CA ILE A 66 59.83 23.57 9.06
C ILE A 66 60.13 24.67 8.03
N ASP A 67 60.54 25.86 8.47
CA ASP A 67 60.83 26.98 7.57
C ASP A 67 62.16 26.80 6.78
N GLN A 68 63.11 26.00 7.28
CA GLN A 68 64.38 25.71 6.59
C GLN A 68 64.22 24.72 5.42
N TYR A 69 63.40 23.68 5.60
CA TYR A 69 63.27 22.58 4.63
C TYR A 69 62.01 22.68 3.75
N ASN A 70 61.20 23.72 3.92
CA ASN A 70 59.98 23.91 3.14
C ASN A 70 59.90 25.31 2.53
N SER A 71 59.16 25.44 1.43
CA SER A 71 58.83 26.76 0.90
C SER A 71 57.98 27.56 1.90
N SER A 72 58.09 28.89 1.84
CA SER A 72 57.31 29.77 2.72
C SER A 72 55.79 29.55 2.63
N GLU A 73 55.29 29.06 1.48
CA GLU A 73 53.87 28.72 1.31
C GLU A 73 53.49 27.44 2.05
N VAL A 74 54.32 26.39 1.98
CA VAL A 74 54.11 25.12 2.70
C VAL A 74 54.25 25.32 4.21
N GLY A 75 55.28 26.02 4.68
CA GLY A 75 55.46 26.32 6.10
C GLY A 75 54.32 27.17 6.69
N TYR A 76 53.76 28.12 5.90
CA TYR A 76 52.56 28.85 6.28
C TYR A 76 51.31 27.96 6.29
N ALA A 77 51.15 27.10 5.28
CA ALA A 77 50.01 26.20 5.16
C ALA A 77 49.94 25.22 6.32
N LEU A 78 51.06 24.59 6.70
CA LEU A 78 51.13 23.68 7.86
C LEU A 78 50.68 24.38 9.16
N ARG A 79 51.20 25.58 9.43
CA ARG A 79 50.78 26.39 10.59
C ARG A 79 49.31 26.74 10.55
N ARG A 80 48.78 27.07 9.37
CA ARG A 80 47.37 27.42 9.19
C ARG A 80 46.45 26.21 9.34
N LEU A 81 46.85 25.06 8.80
CA LEU A 81 46.11 23.80 8.90
C LEU A 81 46.03 23.36 10.36
N VAL A 82 47.16 23.34 11.07
CA VAL A 82 47.24 23.00 12.50
C VAL A 82 46.38 23.93 13.36
N ARG A 83 46.45 25.26 13.14
CA ARG A 83 45.59 26.21 13.86
C ARG A 83 44.10 26.05 13.53
N GLY A 84 43.79 25.66 12.29
CA GLY A 84 42.41 25.43 11.83
C GLY A 84 41.72 24.26 12.52
N LEU A 85 42.47 23.32 13.09
CA LEU A 85 41.94 22.18 13.84
C LEU A 85 41.20 22.58 15.13
N ALA A 86 41.51 23.75 15.70
CA ALA A 86 40.83 24.31 16.88
C ALA A 86 39.62 25.18 16.51
N SER A 87 39.10 25.04 15.28
CA SER A 87 37.91 25.78 14.86
C SER A 87 36.66 25.31 15.63
N PRO A 88 35.79 26.24 16.10
CA PRO A 88 34.53 25.89 16.74
C PRO A 88 33.54 25.21 15.77
N ARG A 89 33.74 25.36 14.46
CA ARG A 89 32.89 24.73 13.42
C ARG A 89 33.34 23.30 13.15
N GLU A 90 32.47 22.33 13.40
CA GLU A 90 32.69 20.88 13.16
C GLU A 90 33.18 20.56 11.74
N ASN A 91 32.47 21.07 10.73
CA ASN A 91 32.82 20.83 9.33
C ASN A 91 34.24 21.32 8.99
N ALA A 92 34.63 22.47 9.53
CA ALA A 92 35.98 23.00 9.36
C ALA A 92 37.02 22.08 9.99
N ARG A 93 36.81 21.62 11.25
CA ARG A 93 37.75 20.70 11.92
C ARG A 93 38.04 19.47 11.06
N SER A 94 37.00 18.86 10.48
CA SER A 94 37.16 17.71 9.58
C SER A 94 37.91 18.06 8.29
N GLY A 95 37.61 19.18 7.63
CA GLY A 95 38.28 19.58 6.39
C GLY A 95 39.76 19.96 6.60
N PHE A 96 40.06 20.67 7.69
CA PHE A 96 41.44 20.98 8.09
C PHE A 96 42.24 19.71 8.43
N ALA A 97 41.63 18.73 9.11
CA ALA A 97 42.29 17.46 9.44
C ALA A 97 42.58 16.61 8.20
N VAL A 98 41.63 16.52 7.26
CA VAL A 98 41.80 15.78 5.99
C VAL A 98 42.89 16.42 5.14
N ALA A 99 42.84 17.74 4.94
CA ALA A 99 43.87 18.45 4.17
C ALA A 99 45.25 18.36 4.83
N LEU A 100 45.34 18.35 6.16
CA LEU A 100 46.59 18.13 6.88
C LEU A 100 47.12 16.71 6.68
N ALA A 101 46.27 15.68 6.88
CA ALA A 101 46.69 14.29 6.71
C ALA A 101 47.17 14.00 5.28
N GLU A 102 46.45 14.51 4.28
CA GLU A 102 46.81 14.35 2.88
C GLU A 102 48.06 15.14 2.52
N LEU A 103 48.22 16.39 2.99
CA LEU A 103 49.47 17.12 2.74
C LEU A 103 50.68 16.38 3.34
N LEU A 104 50.56 15.89 4.57
CA LEU A 104 51.65 15.20 5.27
C LEU A 104 52.01 13.84 4.66
N SER A 105 51.09 13.16 3.95
CA SER A 105 51.39 11.88 3.31
C SER A 105 52.35 12.00 2.13
N HIS A 106 52.51 13.21 1.59
CA HIS A 106 53.41 13.51 0.46
C HIS A 106 54.69 14.26 0.85
N LEU A 107 54.79 14.79 2.07
CA LEU A 107 55.94 15.61 2.50
C LEU A 107 57.00 14.77 3.23
N GLN A 108 58.20 14.66 2.64
CA GLN A 108 59.39 14.08 3.29
C GLN A 108 60.23 15.13 4.05
N SER A 109 59.92 16.41 3.84
CA SER A 109 60.62 17.58 4.39
C SER A 109 60.17 17.98 5.80
N VAL A 110 59.28 17.21 6.44
CA VAL A 110 58.82 17.44 7.83
C VAL A 110 58.85 16.14 8.62
N SER A 111 59.16 16.22 9.92
CA SER A 111 59.10 15.08 10.83
C SER A 111 57.77 15.03 11.58
N ALA A 112 57.37 13.84 12.05
CA ALA A 112 56.19 13.69 12.91
C ALA A 112 56.32 14.50 14.21
N GLN A 113 57.52 14.56 14.79
CA GLN A 113 57.80 15.35 16.00
C GLN A 113 57.60 16.85 15.75
N ASP A 114 58.06 17.40 14.63
CA ASP A 114 57.91 18.84 14.35
C ASP A 114 56.45 19.25 14.25
N ILE A 115 55.62 18.42 13.59
CA ILE A 115 54.18 18.65 13.49
C ILE A 115 53.48 18.45 14.84
N LEU A 116 53.87 17.43 15.61
CA LEU A 116 53.33 17.19 16.96
C LEU A 116 53.64 18.37 17.90
N VAL A 117 54.88 18.88 17.87
CA VAL A 117 55.30 20.07 18.63
C VAL A 117 54.51 21.29 18.19
N LEU A 118 54.36 21.50 16.88
CA LEU A 118 53.57 22.61 16.35
C LEU A 118 52.09 22.53 16.76
N LEU A 119 51.52 21.32 16.77
CA LEU A 119 50.17 21.03 17.24
C LEU A 119 50.02 21.38 18.72
N LEU A 120 50.89 20.86 19.58
CA LEU A 120 50.85 21.08 21.03
C LEU A 120 51.07 22.56 21.38
N LYS A 121 51.99 23.26 20.69
CA LYS A 121 52.19 24.70 20.81
C LYS A 121 50.92 25.50 20.53
N HIS A 122 50.23 25.19 19.42
CA HIS A 122 49.01 25.89 19.01
C HIS A 122 47.75 25.44 19.75
N THR A 123 47.86 24.42 20.59
CA THR A 123 46.78 23.86 21.40
C THR A 123 47.12 23.92 22.90
N ALA A 124 47.98 24.84 23.33
CA ALA A 124 48.31 25.04 24.74
C ALA A 124 47.08 25.58 25.49
N VAL A 125 46.73 24.95 26.61
CA VAL A 125 45.61 25.40 27.45
C VAL A 125 46.11 26.48 28.41
N HIS A 126 45.49 27.66 28.38
CA HIS A 126 45.81 28.77 29.28
C HIS A 126 44.64 29.06 30.22
N GLY A 127 44.93 29.55 31.44
CA GLY A 127 43.92 29.76 32.49
C GLY A 127 42.82 30.79 32.15
N SER A 128 42.97 31.56 31.06
CA SER A 128 41.97 32.50 30.55
C SER A 128 40.96 31.89 29.59
N MET A 129 41.12 30.63 29.19
CA MET A 129 40.27 29.98 28.19
C MET A 129 38.92 29.56 28.77
N ASN A 130 37.85 29.77 28.01
CA ASN A 130 36.52 29.28 28.39
C ASN A 130 36.34 27.78 28.07
N GLY A 131 35.29 27.16 28.61
CA GLY A 131 35.06 25.71 28.43
C GLY A 131 34.88 25.26 26.98
N GLN A 132 34.41 26.13 26.08
CA GLN A 132 34.27 25.81 24.65
C GLN A 132 35.62 25.86 23.95
N GLU A 133 36.45 26.86 24.24
CA GLU A 133 37.81 26.97 23.70
C GLU A 133 38.70 25.79 24.14
N VAL A 134 38.59 25.37 25.39
CA VAL A 134 39.30 24.16 25.87
C VAL A 134 38.81 22.92 25.12
N ARG A 135 37.50 22.80 24.88
CA ARG A 135 36.92 21.70 24.09
C ARG A 135 37.46 21.66 22.67
N ASP A 136 37.46 22.80 21.99
CA ASP A 136 37.93 22.91 20.60
C ASP A 136 39.43 22.58 20.49
N VAL A 137 40.22 22.96 21.49
CA VAL A 137 41.63 22.59 21.62
C VAL A 137 41.85 21.09 21.82
N GLN A 138 41.03 20.41 22.63
CA GLN A 138 41.14 18.95 22.79
C GLN A 138 40.78 18.21 21.50
N PHE A 139 39.75 18.66 20.78
CA PHE A 139 39.45 18.16 19.45
C PHE A 139 40.60 18.39 18.47
N ALA A 140 41.23 19.56 18.52
CA ALA A 140 42.37 19.88 17.65
C ALA A 140 43.52 18.89 17.86
N ARG A 141 43.85 18.57 19.13
CA ARG A 141 44.88 17.57 19.45
C ARG A 141 44.52 16.17 18.95
N LEU A 142 43.28 15.73 19.17
CA LEU A 142 42.79 14.44 18.68
C LEU A 142 42.88 14.35 17.14
N PHE A 143 42.31 15.33 16.43
CA PHE A 143 42.34 15.36 14.97
C PHE A 143 43.75 15.53 14.40
N GLY A 144 44.61 16.28 15.08
CA GLY A 144 46.00 16.47 14.67
C GLY A 144 46.84 15.20 14.79
N ILE A 145 46.72 14.48 15.92
CA ILE A 145 47.36 13.16 16.08
C ILE A 145 46.76 12.16 15.11
N TYR A 146 45.44 12.17 14.92
CA TYR A 146 44.81 11.29 13.94
C TYR A 146 45.28 11.59 12.50
N ALA A 147 45.47 12.86 12.14
CA ALA A 147 46.04 13.25 10.85
C ALA A 147 47.49 12.74 10.68
N LEU A 148 48.30 12.80 11.73
CA LEU A 148 49.65 12.22 11.75
C LEU A 148 49.62 10.70 11.52
N VAL A 149 48.71 9.99 12.20
CA VAL A 149 48.52 8.54 12.01
C VAL A 149 48.09 8.23 10.57
N ARG A 150 47.08 8.94 10.06
CA ARG A 150 46.51 8.72 8.72
C ARG A 150 47.48 9.07 7.60
N SER A 151 48.36 10.04 7.80
CA SER A 151 49.43 10.39 6.84
C SER A 151 50.55 9.36 6.77
N GLY A 152 50.66 8.47 7.75
CA GLY A 152 51.78 7.53 7.88
C GLY A 152 53.06 8.15 8.46
N LEU A 153 53.11 9.47 8.68
CA LEU A 153 54.31 10.19 9.09
C LEU A 153 54.91 9.70 10.41
N VAL A 154 54.06 9.23 11.34
CA VAL A 154 54.48 8.66 12.65
C VAL A 154 55.33 7.39 12.48
N TYR A 155 55.23 6.69 11.35
CA TYR A 155 55.94 5.45 11.06
C TYR A 155 57.11 5.64 10.08
N GLY A 156 57.25 6.84 9.50
CA GLY A 156 58.28 7.15 8.51
C GLY A 156 59.69 7.26 9.10
N ALA A 157 60.69 7.36 8.22
CA ALA A 157 62.11 7.39 8.58
C ALA A 157 62.50 8.56 9.51
N GLY A 158 61.75 9.68 9.46
CA GLY A 158 61.95 10.85 10.32
C GLY A 158 61.25 10.80 11.69
N SER A 159 60.76 9.63 12.14
CA SER A 159 60.01 9.47 13.40
C SER A 159 60.70 8.49 14.37
N THR A 160 60.53 8.71 15.66
CA THR A 160 61.14 7.90 16.74
C THR A 160 60.11 7.23 17.63
N LEU A 161 60.54 6.21 18.38
CA LEU A 161 59.73 5.59 19.43
C LEU A 161 59.18 6.64 20.41
N GLY A 162 60.00 7.61 20.83
CA GLY A 162 59.56 8.69 21.73
C GLY A 162 58.44 9.56 21.15
N THR A 163 58.43 9.79 19.83
CA THR A 163 57.34 10.52 19.14
C THR A 163 56.04 9.71 19.19
N PHE A 164 56.12 8.41 18.90
CA PHE A 164 55.00 7.48 19.02
C PHE A 164 54.44 7.44 20.45
N GLU A 165 55.30 7.29 21.46
CA GLU A 165 54.92 7.25 22.87
C GLU A 165 54.25 8.56 23.30
N ARG A 166 54.76 9.71 22.84
CA ARG A 166 54.14 11.01 23.11
C ARG A 166 52.75 11.13 22.48
N CYS A 167 52.57 10.72 21.21
CA CYS A 167 51.25 10.65 20.58
C CYS A 167 50.27 9.79 21.38
N PHE A 168 50.71 8.60 21.80
CA PHE A 168 49.92 7.68 22.63
C PHE A 168 49.51 8.33 23.96
N ASN A 169 50.47 8.96 24.66
CA ASN A 169 50.23 9.61 25.93
C ASN A 169 49.32 10.84 25.84
N VAL A 170 49.44 11.63 24.76
CA VAL A 170 48.54 12.77 24.53
C VAL A 170 47.11 12.27 24.29
N LEU A 171 46.92 11.18 23.52
CA LEU A 171 45.59 10.58 23.34
C LEU A 171 44.98 10.08 24.66
N LEU A 172 45.78 9.49 25.56
CA LEU A 172 45.31 9.13 26.91
C LEU A 172 44.93 10.35 27.75
N ALA A 173 45.72 11.42 27.69
CA ALA A 173 45.41 12.66 28.40
C ALA A 173 44.10 13.30 27.89
N ILE A 174 43.81 13.20 26.58
CA ILE A 174 42.55 13.65 25.99
C ILE A 174 41.39 12.75 26.47
N ALA A 175 41.57 11.43 26.48
CA ALA A 175 40.56 10.49 26.97
C ALA A 175 40.18 10.73 28.44
N ALA A 176 41.16 11.07 29.28
CA ALA A 176 40.96 11.38 30.70
C ALA A 176 40.28 12.74 30.95
N TYR A 177 40.25 13.66 29.97
CA TYR A 177 39.65 14.99 30.14
C TYR A 177 38.12 14.93 30.30
N LYS A 178 37.42 14.24 29.39
CA LYS A 178 35.96 14.06 29.41
C LYS A 178 35.56 12.72 28.78
N SER A 179 34.56 12.07 29.38
CA SER A 179 34.05 10.76 28.96
C SER A 179 33.68 10.65 27.49
N TRP A 180 33.05 11.68 26.90
CA TRP A 180 32.62 11.67 25.50
C TRP A 180 33.76 11.75 24.47
N LEU A 181 35.00 12.04 24.89
CA LEU A 181 36.19 11.97 24.03
C LEU A 181 36.86 10.59 24.05
N SER A 182 36.54 9.77 25.06
CA SER A 182 37.17 8.47 25.30
C SER A 182 37.13 7.58 24.07
N GLU A 183 35.94 7.36 23.51
CA GLU A 183 35.75 6.42 22.40
C GLU A 183 36.58 6.83 21.18
N SER A 184 36.58 8.12 20.84
CA SER A 184 37.35 8.63 19.70
C SER A 184 38.86 8.52 19.92
N CYS A 185 39.33 8.70 21.17
CA CYS A 185 40.74 8.49 21.51
C CYS A 185 41.11 7.01 21.46
N GLY A 186 40.26 6.12 21.97
CA GLY A 186 40.44 4.67 21.87
C GLY A 186 40.53 4.20 20.42
N PHE A 187 39.65 4.71 19.56
CA PHE A 187 39.70 4.45 18.12
C PHE A 187 41.02 4.96 17.51
N ALA A 188 41.44 6.19 17.82
CA ALA A 188 42.70 6.73 17.33
C ALA A 188 43.92 5.92 17.81
N LEU A 189 43.90 5.39 19.05
CA LEU A 189 44.94 4.51 19.59
C LEU A 189 44.98 3.16 18.86
N VAL A 190 43.82 2.57 18.54
CA VAL A 190 43.75 1.34 17.72
C VAL A 190 44.37 1.60 16.34
N GLN A 191 43.99 2.71 15.70
CA GLN A 191 44.54 3.12 14.40
C GLN A 191 46.04 3.43 14.46
N LEU A 192 46.53 3.92 15.60
CA LEU A 192 47.96 4.17 15.85
C LEU A 192 48.76 2.86 15.95
N LEU A 193 48.17 1.78 16.49
CA LEU A 193 48.83 0.48 16.66
C LEU A 193 48.77 -0.42 15.41
N GLU A 194 47.69 -0.35 14.63
CA GLU A 194 47.47 -1.23 13.47
C GLU A 194 48.67 -1.30 12.49
N PRO A 195 49.30 -0.19 12.08
CA PRO A 195 50.44 -0.21 11.16
C PRO A 195 51.73 -0.86 11.73
N LEU A 196 51.82 -1.09 13.04
CA LEU A 196 53.00 -1.72 13.66
C LEU A 196 53.01 -3.25 13.54
N GLY A 197 51.95 -3.85 13.00
CA GLY A 197 51.80 -5.32 12.99
C GLY A 197 52.91 -6.06 12.26
N VAL A 198 53.22 -7.27 12.73
CA VAL A 198 54.31 -8.13 12.23
C VAL A 198 54.20 -8.46 10.74
N ASN A 199 52.98 -8.42 10.20
CA ASN A 199 52.70 -8.67 8.78
C ASN A 199 52.87 -7.42 7.89
N ASN A 200 53.08 -6.23 8.48
CA ASN A 200 53.27 -5.01 7.71
C ASN A 200 54.74 -4.84 7.31
N VAL A 201 55.01 -4.88 6.00
CA VAL A 201 56.36 -4.73 5.44
C VAL A 201 56.95 -3.33 5.65
N GLN A 202 56.09 -2.32 5.85
CA GLN A 202 56.49 -0.93 6.06
C GLN A 202 56.57 -0.53 7.54
N ARG A 203 56.53 -1.49 8.48
CA ARG A 203 56.63 -1.17 9.92
C ARG A 203 58.03 -0.60 10.26
N PRO A 204 58.11 0.38 11.17
CA PRO A 204 59.39 0.96 11.58
C PRO A 204 60.24 -0.04 12.39
N GLU A 205 61.56 0.16 12.46
CA GLU A 205 62.48 -0.73 13.18
C GLU A 205 62.14 -0.83 14.68
N TRP A 206 61.72 0.28 15.29
CA TRP A 206 61.29 0.37 16.68
C TRP A 206 59.89 -0.19 16.96
N ALA A 207 59.18 -0.70 15.94
CA ALA A 207 57.79 -1.15 16.08
C ALA A 207 57.61 -2.25 17.14
N GLN A 208 58.62 -3.12 17.33
CA GLN A 208 58.50 -4.19 18.32
C GLN A 208 58.54 -3.63 19.74
N GLU A 209 59.49 -2.72 20.00
CA GLU A 209 59.62 -2.02 21.27
C GLU A 209 58.35 -1.20 21.58
N ALA A 210 57.78 -0.54 20.57
CA ALA A 210 56.51 0.18 20.70
C ALA A 210 55.33 -0.73 21.10
N LEU A 211 55.22 -1.91 20.48
CA LEU A 211 54.17 -2.89 20.83
C LEU A 211 54.35 -3.43 22.25
N GLU A 212 55.57 -3.77 22.65
CA GLU A 212 55.88 -4.25 24.01
C GLU A 212 55.60 -3.17 25.07
N TRP A 213 55.96 -1.92 24.78
CA TRP A 213 55.66 -0.77 25.62
C TRP A 213 54.16 -0.52 25.73
N ALA A 214 53.43 -0.54 24.61
CA ALA A 214 51.99 -0.36 24.60
C ALA A 214 51.27 -1.48 25.38
N ALA A 215 51.69 -2.73 25.19
CA ALA A 215 51.17 -3.86 25.96
C ALA A 215 51.43 -3.71 27.46
N GLN A 216 52.62 -3.29 27.88
CA GLN A 216 52.92 -3.02 29.29
C GLN A 216 51.95 -2.00 29.89
N ARG A 217 51.65 -0.92 29.16
CA ARG A 217 50.72 0.12 29.62
C ARG A 217 49.28 -0.36 29.67
N VAL A 218 48.81 -1.01 28.62
CA VAL A 218 47.45 -1.53 28.48
C VAL A 218 47.18 -2.60 29.54
N CYS A 219 48.17 -3.42 29.88
CA CYS A 219 48.06 -4.48 30.88
C CYS A 219 48.23 -4.00 32.34
N ALA A 220 48.72 -2.77 32.58
CA ALA A 220 48.95 -2.26 33.93
C ALA A 220 47.67 -1.80 34.65
N THR A 221 46.59 -1.54 33.91
CA THR A 221 45.30 -1.08 34.47
C THR A 221 44.49 -2.22 35.08
N GLN A 222 43.67 -1.88 36.08
CA GLN A 222 42.74 -2.82 36.72
C GLN A 222 41.28 -2.63 36.25
N HIS A 223 41.02 -1.68 35.36
CA HIS A 223 39.67 -1.30 34.92
C HIS A 223 39.47 -1.64 33.45
N LEU A 224 38.43 -2.43 33.14
CA LEU A 224 38.03 -2.69 31.76
C LEU A 224 37.18 -1.56 31.20
N SER A 225 37.42 -1.23 29.93
CA SER A 225 36.60 -0.35 29.09
C SER A 225 36.44 -0.97 27.70
N PRO A 226 35.40 -0.59 26.93
CA PRO A 226 35.28 -1.00 25.52
C PRO A 226 36.54 -0.71 24.70
N GLU A 227 37.16 0.44 24.91
CA GLU A 227 38.37 0.88 24.23
C GLU A 227 39.58 0.04 24.64
N LEU A 228 39.71 -0.31 25.92
CA LEU A 228 40.75 -1.23 26.38
C LEU A 228 40.60 -2.62 25.74
N LEU A 229 39.37 -3.13 25.66
CA LEU A 229 39.09 -4.38 24.95
C LEU A 229 39.51 -4.27 23.47
N ALA A 230 39.20 -3.16 22.81
CA ALA A 230 39.62 -2.91 21.44
C ALA A 230 41.15 -2.89 21.28
N LEU A 231 41.88 -2.26 22.23
CA LEU A 231 43.34 -2.26 22.24
C LEU A 231 43.93 -3.65 22.46
N LEU A 232 43.39 -4.44 23.39
CA LEU A 232 43.83 -5.82 23.64
C LEU A 232 43.60 -6.72 22.42
N ILE A 233 42.42 -6.64 21.78
CA ILE A 233 42.12 -7.36 20.52
C ILE A 233 43.09 -6.93 19.42
N THR A 234 43.37 -5.63 19.32
CA THR A 234 44.28 -5.09 18.31
C THR A 234 45.71 -5.58 18.53
N LEU A 235 46.23 -5.48 19.76
CA LEU A 235 47.58 -5.95 20.13
C LEU A 235 47.75 -7.45 19.84
N GLN A 236 46.77 -8.27 20.23
CA GLN A 236 46.79 -9.71 19.95
C GLN A 236 46.78 -10.02 18.44
N ARG A 237 46.08 -9.20 17.65
CA ARG A 237 46.00 -9.36 16.19
C ARG A 237 47.26 -8.89 15.47
N VAL A 238 47.85 -7.77 15.89
CA VAL A 238 49.03 -7.18 15.23
C VAL A 238 50.33 -7.92 15.58
N ASP A 239 50.43 -8.49 16.78
CA ASP A 239 51.50 -9.39 17.18
C ASP A 239 50.98 -10.48 18.16
N PRO A 240 50.66 -11.69 17.66
CA PRO A 240 50.24 -12.80 18.51
C PRO A 240 51.31 -13.28 19.50
N SER A 241 52.59 -12.92 19.30
CA SER A 241 53.72 -13.39 20.13
C SER A 241 54.01 -12.51 21.35
N LEU A 242 53.30 -11.38 21.49
CA LEU A 242 53.51 -10.35 22.52
C LEU A 242 53.28 -10.84 23.96
N GLY A 243 52.73 -12.05 24.16
CA GLY A 243 52.64 -12.70 25.47
C GLY A 243 51.70 -12.00 26.45
N LEU A 244 50.57 -11.46 25.97
CA LEU A 244 49.53 -10.81 26.79
C LEU A 244 48.96 -11.75 27.88
N ASP A 245 49.09 -13.07 27.66
CA ASP A 245 48.58 -14.15 28.49
C ASP A 245 49.06 -14.09 29.96
N ALA A 246 50.25 -13.55 30.21
CA ALA A 246 50.84 -13.44 31.54
C ALA A 246 50.44 -12.15 32.29
N ARG A 247 49.68 -11.24 31.66
CA ARG A 247 49.45 -9.86 32.12
C ARG A 247 48.00 -9.40 31.92
N VAL A 248 47.04 -10.29 32.08
CA VAL A 248 45.63 -9.96 31.78
C VAL A 248 45.07 -9.00 32.83
N PRO A 249 44.45 -7.86 32.44
CA PRO A 249 43.78 -6.96 33.37
C PRO A 249 42.67 -7.68 34.15
N SER A 250 42.59 -7.44 35.46
CA SER A 250 41.40 -7.78 36.25
C SER A 250 40.17 -7.08 35.64
N PRO A 251 38.96 -7.68 35.61
CA PRO A 251 38.53 -8.98 36.14
C PRO A 251 38.63 -10.17 35.17
N LEU A 252 39.43 -10.10 34.09
CA LEU A 252 39.59 -11.22 33.16
C LEU A 252 40.36 -12.37 33.82
N LYS A 253 39.90 -13.60 33.59
CA LYS A 253 40.40 -14.84 34.21
C LYS A 253 41.23 -15.70 33.26
N SER A 254 41.17 -15.42 31.97
CA SER A 254 41.90 -16.13 30.92
C SER A 254 42.61 -15.13 30.00
N ALA A 255 43.75 -15.55 29.48
CA ALA A 255 44.50 -14.88 28.42
C ALA A 255 43.66 -14.63 27.16
N ASN A 256 42.84 -15.61 26.79
CA ASN A 256 41.91 -15.48 25.67
C ASN A 256 40.71 -14.61 26.10
N LEU A 257 40.62 -13.40 25.56
CA LEU A 257 39.55 -12.44 25.85
C LEU A 257 38.13 -13.01 25.64
N LEU A 258 37.98 -13.89 24.64
CA LEU A 258 36.70 -14.50 24.25
C LEU A 258 36.48 -15.87 24.91
N ALA A 259 37.30 -16.26 25.90
CA ALA A 259 37.09 -17.50 26.63
C ALA A 259 35.76 -17.49 27.40
N PRO A 260 35.09 -18.65 27.58
CA PRO A 260 33.80 -18.74 28.28
C PRO A 260 33.77 -18.09 29.67
N ASN A 261 34.89 -18.18 30.43
CA ASN A 261 35.03 -17.61 31.77
C ASN A 261 35.20 -16.08 31.80
N ASN A 262 35.56 -15.48 30.66
CA ASN A 262 35.71 -14.02 30.48
C ASN A 262 34.42 -13.35 29.98
N LEU A 263 33.53 -14.09 29.32
CA LEU A 263 32.30 -13.54 28.72
C LEU A 263 31.45 -12.68 29.69
N PRO A 264 31.25 -13.05 30.97
CA PRO A 264 30.49 -12.19 31.89
C PRO A 264 31.16 -10.84 32.17
N ALA A 265 32.49 -10.80 32.20
CA ALA A 265 33.25 -9.55 32.38
C ALA A 265 33.21 -8.69 31.11
N VAL A 266 33.34 -9.32 29.94
CA VAL A 266 33.21 -8.66 28.63
C VAL A 266 31.80 -8.07 28.47
N ALA A 267 30.76 -8.86 28.73
CA ALA A 267 29.37 -8.42 28.66
C ALA A 267 29.07 -7.22 29.57
N ARG A 268 29.60 -7.23 30.80
CA ARG A 268 29.49 -6.09 31.72
C ARG A 268 30.17 -4.84 31.17
N THR A 269 31.38 -4.99 30.66
CA THR A 269 32.18 -3.89 30.08
C THR A 269 31.47 -3.25 28.89
N LEU A 270 30.94 -4.06 27.98
CA LEU A 270 30.21 -3.58 26.80
C LEU A 270 28.88 -2.92 27.15
N ARG A 271 28.23 -3.35 28.23
CA ARG A 271 26.96 -2.78 28.72
C ARG A 271 27.16 -1.45 29.45
N GLU A 272 28.22 -1.33 30.24
CA GLU A 272 28.48 -0.15 31.08
C GLU A 272 29.23 0.94 30.32
N ALA A 273 30.00 0.58 29.29
CA ALA A 273 30.73 1.50 28.42
C ALA A 273 31.49 2.59 29.18
N THR A 274 32.25 2.17 30.19
CA THR A 274 33.09 3.04 31.01
C THR A 274 34.20 3.69 30.17
N PRO A 275 34.52 4.98 30.39
CA PRO A 275 35.61 5.64 29.68
C PRO A 275 36.98 4.96 29.89
N LEU A 276 37.84 5.10 28.89
CA LEU A 276 39.23 4.63 28.89
C LEU A 276 40.03 5.32 29.99
N SER A 277 40.61 4.52 30.88
CA SER A 277 41.65 4.94 31.81
C SER A 277 42.69 3.84 31.97
N LEU A 278 43.97 4.21 31.81
CA LEU A 278 45.11 3.30 32.00
C LEU A 278 45.86 3.57 33.31
N ASP A 279 45.29 4.38 34.21
CA ASP A 279 45.92 4.70 35.50
C ASP A 279 45.80 3.52 36.46
N ALA A 280 46.93 2.87 36.77
CA ALA A 280 46.98 1.66 37.60
C ALA A 280 46.46 1.88 39.04
N ASP A 281 46.67 3.08 39.59
CA ASP A 281 46.27 3.47 40.96
C ASP A 281 45.04 4.40 40.98
N GLY A 282 44.41 4.64 39.83
CA GLY A 282 43.30 5.57 39.67
C GLY A 282 41.95 4.99 40.13
N ALA A 283 41.08 5.86 40.65
CA ALA A 283 39.68 5.48 40.88
C ALA A 283 39.00 5.13 39.53
N PRO A 284 38.11 4.13 39.49
CA PRO A 284 37.40 3.79 38.27
C PRO A 284 36.63 5.01 37.77
N PRO A 285 36.71 5.36 36.47
CA PRO A 285 35.92 6.45 35.92
C PRO A 285 34.42 6.14 36.11
N THR A 286 33.67 7.15 36.55
CA THR A 286 32.20 7.03 36.65
C THR A 286 31.60 6.69 35.29
N GLY A 287 30.55 5.88 35.27
CA GLY A 287 29.91 5.35 34.05
C GLY A 287 29.72 6.40 32.96
N GLY A 288 29.97 5.99 31.71
CA GLY A 288 29.88 6.87 30.55
C GLY A 288 28.49 7.48 30.39
N THR A 289 28.43 8.71 29.88
CA THR A 289 27.15 9.29 29.44
C THR A 289 26.65 8.46 28.26
N TRP A 290 25.41 7.98 28.32
CA TRP A 290 24.84 7.20 27.23
C TRP A 290 24.87 7.98 25.91
N HIS A 291 25.13 7.27 24.81
CA HIS A 291 25.10 7.81 23.44
C HIS A 291 24.34 6.87 22.49
N THR A 292 23.77 7.43 21.43
CA THR A 292 22.89 6.71 20.49
C THR A 292 23.65 5.71 19.61
N THR A 293 24.94 5.93 19.37
CA THR A 293 25.79 5.08 18.54
C THR A 293 26.29 3.86 19.32
N LEU A 294 26.44 2.72 18.66
CA LEU A 294 27.08 1.56 19.31
C LEU A 294 28.61 1.75 19.36
N PRO A 295 29.29 1.43 20.47
CA PRO A 295 30.75 1.49 20.57
C PRO A 295 31.48 0.69 19.48
N PHE A 296 32.53 1.27 18.88
CA PHE A 296 33.23 0.64 17.74
C PHE A 296 33.86 -0.74 18.04
N VAL A 297 34.14 -1.07 19.30
CA VAL A 297 34.70 -2.38 19.69
C VAL A 297 33.84 -3.56 19.26
N TRP A 298 32.52 -3.36 19.14
CA TRP A 298 31.60 -4.41 18.66
C TRP A 298 31.96 -4.85 17.24
N ASP A 299 32.39 -3.93 16.39
CA ASP A 299 32.81 -4.27 15.02
C ASP A 299 34.04 -5.18 15.05
N LEU A 300 35.02 -4.88 15.90
CA LEU A 300 36.22 -5.71 16.08
C LEU A 300 35.90 -7.09 16.67
N LEU A 301 34.96 -7.18 17.61
CA LEU A 301 34.52 -8.45 18.20
C LEU A 301 33.81 -9.34 17.17
N LEU A 302 32.88 -8.77 16.39
CA LEU A 302 32.18 -9.51 15.34
C LEU A 302 33.16 -9.96 14.24
N ASP A 303 34.10 -9.11 13.86
CA ASP A 303 35.14 -9.47 12.88
C ASP A 303 36.07 -10.55 13.42
N ALA A 304 36.39 -10.55 14.72
CA ALA A 304 37.13 -11.63 15.36
C ALA A 304 36.42 -12.99 15.20
N TYR A 305 35.10 -13.02 15.43
CA TYR A 305 34.28 -14.23 15.30
C TYR A 305 34.10 -14.69 13.85
N PHE A 306 33.83 -13.78 12.92
CA PHE A 306 33.42 -14.14 11.56
C PHE A 306 34.56 -14.15 10.53
N ALA A 307 35.67 -13.44 10.78
CA ALA A 307 36.86 -13.48 9.93
C ALA A 307 37.82 -14.64 10.29
N GLY A 308 37.42 -15.55 11.20
CA GLY A 308 38.22 -16.70 11.61
C GLY A 308 39.50 -16.32 12.37
N THR A 309 39.56 -15.11 12.93
CA THR A 309 40.70 -14.60 13.71
C THR A 309 40.52 -14.82 15.21
N ALA A 310 39.42 -15.46 15.62
CA ALA A 310 39.17 -15.81 17.01
C ALA A 310 40.28 -16.75 17.54
N PRO A 311 40.89 -16.42 18.69
CA PRO A 311 41.94 -17.25 19.28
C PRO A 311 41.43 -18.62 19.72
N SER A 312 42.32 -19.62 19.70
CA SER A 312 42.02 -20.97 20.18
C SER A 312 41.48 -20.95 21.61
N GLY A 313 40.39 -21.66 21.86
CA GLY A 313 39.69 -21.65 23.16
C GLY A 313 38.64 -20.53 23.33
N ALA A 314 38.32 -19.78 22.27
CA ALA A 314 37.21 -18.84 22.29
C ALA A 314 35.87 -19.60 22.45
N ALA A 315 34.93 -19.00 23.18
CA ALA A 315 33.58 -19.53 23.32
C ALA A 315 32.86 -19.52 21.97
N PRO A 316 31.95 -20.48 21.69
CA PRO A 316 31.08 -20.42 20.52
C PRO A 316 30.36 -19.06 20.40
N PHE A 317 30.17 -18.57 19.18
CA PHE A 317 29.51 -17.28 18.97
C PHE A 317 28.10 -17.23 19.58
N ALA A 318 27.36 -18.35 19.56
CA ALA A 318 26.04 -18.46 20.18
C ALA A 318 26.09 -18.16 21.70
N ASP A 319 27.13 -18.61 22.40
CA ASP A 319 27.31 -18.30 23.83
C ASP A 319 27.69 -16.84 24.06
N PHE A 320 28.55 -16.28 23.22
CA PHE A 320 28.87 -14.85 23.26
C PHE A 320 27.62 -14.00 23.03
N PHE A 321 26.82 -14.30 22.00
CA PHE A 321 25.60 -13.56 21.70
C PHE A 321 24.58 -13.67 22.84
N ARG A 322 24.36 -14.88 23.38
CA ARG A 322 23.49 -15.07 24.54
C ARG A 322 23.94 -14.25 25.75
N ILE A 323 25.21 -14.31 26.14
CA ILE A 323 25.69 -13.66 27.37
C ILE A 323 25.85 -12.14 27.19
N ALA A 324 26.45 -11.71 26.09
CA ALA A 324 26.80 -10.30 25.86
C ALA A 324 25.67 -9.47 25.26
N VAL A 325 24.71 -10.10 24.58
CA VAL A 325 23.60 -9.40 23.90
C VAL A 325 22.27 -9.74 24.55
N ASP A 326 21.86 -11.01 24.57
CA ASP A 326 20.53 -11.41 25.07
C ASP A 326 20.35 -11.15 26.57
N GLU A 327 21.23 -11.71 27.40
CA GLU A 327 21.18 -11.63 28.87
C GLU A 327 21.68 -10.29 29.42
N SER A 328 22.25 -9.43 28.57
CA SER A 328 22.85 -8.16 28.97
C SER A 328 22.13 -6.94 28.40
N LEU A 329 22.00 -6.84 27.07
CA LEU A 329 21.37 -5.70 26.38
C LEU A 329 19.85 -5.85 26.26
N PHE A 330 19.35 -7.08 26.16
CA PHE A 330 17.91 -7.40 26.09
C PHE A 330 17.31 -7.89 27.40
N ALA A 331 18.09 -7.91 28.49
CA ALA A 331 17.61 -8.32 29.81
C ALA A 331 16.28 -7.63 30.19
N ASN A 332 15.44 -8.31 30.98
CA ASN A 332 14.12 -7.78 31.37
C ASN A 332 14.19 -6.35 31.93
N GLN A 333 15.20 -6.08 32.76
CA GLN A 333 15.44 -4.80 33.42
C GLN A 333 16.39 -3.87 32.62
N ALA A 334 16.72 -4.21 31.37
CA ALA A 334 17.52 -3.35 30.51
C ALA A 334 16.69 -2.15 30.04
N SER A 335 17.30 -0.97 30.10
CA SER A 335 16.70 0.29 29.65
C SER A 335 16.50 0.29 28.12
N PRO A 336 15.62 1.15 27.59
CA PRO A 336 15.40 1.24 26.14
C PRO A 336 16.68 1.56 25.35
N GLU A 337 17.57 2.35 25.94
CA GLU A 337 18.89 2.69 25.40
C GLU A 337 19.75 1.45 25.15
N ARG A 338 19.78 0.52 26.12
CA ARG A 338 20.54 -0.74 26.01
C ARG A 338 19.90 -1.69 25.01
N LYS A 339 18.57 -1.77 24.98
CA LYS A 339 17.83 -2.55 23.97
C LYS A 339 18.05 -2.01 22.56
N SER A 340 18.17 -0.68 22.39
CA SER A 340 18.56 -0.04 21.14
C SER A 340 19.95 -0.47 20.69
N TRP A 341 20.95 -0.48 21.58
CA TRP A 341 22.27 -1.06 21.29
C TRP A 341 22.18 -2.55 20.93
N GLY A 342 21.36 -3.32 21.64
CA GLY A 342 21.12 -4.73 21.32
C GLY A 342 20.62 -4.92 19.88
N PHE A 343 19.68 -4.10 19.42
CA PHE A 343 19.21 -4.15 18.03
C PHE A 343 20.32 -3.75 17.05
N GLN A 344 21.12 -2.72 17.36
CA GLN A 344 22.25 -2.33 16.51
C GLN A 344 23.32 -3.43 16.40
N VAL A 345 23.57 -4.18 17.48
CA VAL A 345 24.45 -5.37 17.45
C VAL A 345 23.81 -6.44 16.56
N LEU A 346 22.52 -6.73 16.71
CA LEU A 346 21.80 -7.69 15.88
C LEU A 346 21.87 -7.31 14.39
N HIS A 347 21.65 -6.04 14.04
CA HIS A 347 21.71 -5.57 12.64
C HIS A 347 23.09 -5.79 12.03
N ARG A 348 24.16 -5.39 12.73
CA ARG A 348 25.55 -5.66 12.30
C ARG A 348 25.83 -7.16 12.18
N THR A 349 25.31 -7.96 13.12
CA THR A 349 25.48 -9.41 13.14
C THR A 349 24.77 -10.06 11.95
N LEU A 350 23.51 -9.71 11.68
CA LEU A 350 22.76 -10.21 10.53
C LEU A 350 23.47 -9.91 9.20
N GLN A 351 24.18 -8.78 9.09
CA GLN A 351 24.95 -8.42 7.90
C GLN A 351 26.20 -9.28 7.68
N ARG A 352 26.77 -9.87 8.74
CA ARG A 352 28.07 -10.59 8.69
C ARG A 352 27.97 -12.09 8.94
N ALA A 353 26.95 -12.54 9.67
CA ALA A 353 26.85 -13.91 10.16
C ALA A 353 26.61 -14.91 9.01
N PRO A 354 27.27 -16.09 9.05
CA PRO A 354 27.03 -17.18 8.11
C PRO A 354 25.68 -17.86 8.38
N ALA A 355 25.19 -18.60 7.38
CA ALA A 355 23.85 -19.20 7.35
C ALA A 355 23.54 -20.12 8.54
N ASP A 356 24.54 -20.85 9.04
CA ASP A 356 24.45 -21.79 10.15
C ASP A 356 24.29 -21.10 11.51
N LEU A 357 24.75 -19.85 11.65
CA LEU A 357 24.66 -19.08 12.89
C LEU A 357 23.39 -18.25 13.01
N LEU A 358 22.70 -17.94 11.90
CA LEU A 358 21.52 -17.08 11.90
C LEU A 358 20.38 -17.56 12.83
N PRO A 359 20.04 -18.87 12.92
CA PRO A 359 18.98 -19.31 13.82
C PRO A 359 19.29 -19.04 15.30
N PHE A 360 20.57 -19.07 15.68
CA PHE A 360 21.00 -18.85 17.07
C PHE A 360 20.92 -17.40 17.53
N LEU A 361 20.62 -16.46 16.62
CA LEU A 361 20.43 -15.05 16.97
C LEU A 361 19.08 -14.80 17.62
N PHE A 362 18.08 -15.65 17.38
CA PHE A 362 16.68 -15.46 17.83
C PHE A 362 16.47 -16.00 19.24
N THR A 363 17.17 -15.41 20.20
CA THR A 363 17.19 -15.80 21.62
C THR A 363 15.95 -15.32 22.39
N PRO A 364 15.67 -15.84 23.60
CA PRO A 364 14.42 -15.58 24.32
C PRO A 364 14.15 -14.11 24.63
N ASN A 365 15.13 -13.38 25.17
CA ASN A 365 14.92 -11.99 25.57
C ASN A 365 14.84 -11.06 24.35
N LEU A 366 15.63 -11.35 23.31
CA LEU A 366 15.54 -10.71 22.00
C LEU A 366 14.14 -10.88 21.43
N MET A 367 13.67 -12.12 21.25
CA MET A 367 12.39 -12.41 20.60
C MET A 367 11.22 -11.75 21.33
N ARG A 368 11.20 -11.85 22.66
CA ARG A 368 10.20 -11.17 23.48
C ARG A 368 10.26 -9.65 23.29
N THR A 369 11.46 -9.05 23.30
CA THR A 369 11.60 -7.60 23.08
C THR A 369 11.17 -7.20 21.68
N TRP A 370 11.56 -7.98 20.66
CA TRP A 370 11.29 -7.69 19.27
C TRP A 370 9.80 -7.77 18.95
N ILE A 371 9.14 -8.88 19.34
CA ILE A 371 7.69 -9.05 19.18
C ILE A 371 6.95 -7.93 19.91
N ASN A 372 7.30 -7.66 21.18
CA ASN A 372 6.64 -6.61 21.96
C ASN A 372 6.80 -5.23 21.31
N GLN A 373 7.94 -4.91 20.72
CA GLN A 373 8.16 -3.60 20.08
C GLN A 373 7.51 -3.48 18.69
N LEU A 374 7.18 -4.60 18.04
CA LEU A 374 6.47 -4.61 16.76
C LEU A 374 4.95 -4.45 16.92
N THR A 375 4.36 -4.90 18.03
CA THR A 375 2.90 -4.94 18.21
C THR A 375 2.21 -3.58 18.15
N GLU A 376 2.83 -2.51 18.65
CA GLU A 376 2.23 -1.17 18.69
C GLU A 376 3.20 -0.12 18.11
N LYS A 377 2.70 0.78 17.26
CA LYS A 377 3.49 1.82 16.57
C LYS A 377 4.10 2.84 17.54
N ASN A 378 3.41 3.15 18.65
CA ASN A 378 3.80 4.19 19.63
C ASN A 378 4.98 3.78 20.54
N ARG A 379 5.45 2.53 20.46
CA ARG A 379 6.55 2.05 21.32
C ARG A 379 7.88 2.65 20.93
N LEU A 380 8.67 3.04 21.93
CA LEU A 380 9.92 3.80 21.76
C LEU A 380 10.93 3.16 20.78
N LEU A 381 10.98 1.82 20.68
CA LEU A 381 11.91 1.10 19.79
C LEU A 381 11.21 0.49 18.57
N HIS A 382 9.96 0.87 18.27
CA HIS A 382 9.20 0.34 17.14
C HIS A 382 9.97 0.51 15.82
N SER A 383 10.48 1.71 15.54
CA SER A 383 11.30 1.96 14.33
C SER A 383 12.52 1.04 14.23
N MET A 384 13.17 0.72 15.35
CA MET A 384 14.32 -0.17 15.38
C MET A 384 13.91 -1.64 15.16
N ALA A 385 12.80 -2.05 15.79
CA ALA A 385 12.20 -3.37 15.62
C ALA A 385 11.75 -3.60 14.17
N GLN A 386 11.16 -2.59 13.54
CA GLN A 386 10.73 -2.64 12.14
C GLN A 386 11.94 -2.69 11.18
N LYS A 387 13.02 -1.96 11.48
CA LYS A 387 14.30 -2.13 10.75
C LYS A 387 14.84 -3.55 10.85
N THR A 388 14.71 -4.22 12.00
CA THR A 388 15.11 -5.62 12.17
C THR A 388 14.40 -6.55 11.18
N VAL A 389 13.11 -6.32 10.87
CA VAL A 389 12.36 -7.10 9.86
C VAL A 389 13.06 -7.05 8.49
N ALA A 390 13.48 -5.86 8.06
CA ALA A 390 14.21 -5.68 6.81
C ALA A 390 15.56 -6.40 6.83
N PHE A 391 16.33 -6.28 7.91
CA PHE A 391 17.62 -6.97 8.05
C PHE A 391 17.49 -8.49 8.07
N VAL A 392 16.44 -9.04 8.67
CA VAL A 392 16.15 -10.48 8.66
C VAL A 392 15.81 -10.94 7.24
N SER A 393 14.94 -10.22 6.53
CA SER A 393 14.62 -10.52 5.12
C SER A 393 15.88 -10.49 4.24
N ASP A 394 16.73 -9.47 4.40
CA ASP A 394 17.97 -9.35 3.62
C ASP A 394 19.04 -10.39 4.01
N ALA A 395 19.03 -10.90 5.25
CA ALA A 395 19.87 -12.03 5.65
C ALA A 395 19.44 -13.33 4.97
N VAL A 396 18.13 -13.58 4.87
CA VAL A 396 17.61 -14.76 4.14
C VAL A 396 17.86 -14.65 2.65
N LYS A 397 17.66 -13.48 2.02
CA LYS A 397 17.97 -13.29 0.59
C LYS A 397 19.43 -13.59 0.27
N ARG A 398 20.36 -13.24 1.16
CA ARG A 398 21.79 -13.57 1.02
C ARG A 398 22.06 -15.06 1.26
N ASN A 399 21.31 -15.70 2.15
CA ASN A 399 21.49 -17.10 2.53
C ASN A 399 20.14 -17.87 2.52
N PRO A 400 19.59 -18.22 1.33
CA PRO A 400 18.25 -18.83 1.25
C PRO A 400 18.12 -20.16 2.00
N THR A 401 19.23 -20.90 2.14
CA THR A 401 19.28 -22.17 2.87
C THR A 401 18.96 -22.03 4.37
N ALA A 402 19.13 -20.84 4.95
CA ALA A 402 18.81 -20.57 6.34
C ALA A 402 17.31 -20.29 6.56
N GLY A 403 16.56 -19.91 5.51
CA GLY A 403 15.19 -19.41 5.64
C GLY A 403 14.25 -20.33 6.42
N LEU A 404 14.30 -21.65 6.16
CA LEU A 404 13.51 -22.62 6.92
C LEU A 404 13.89 -22.63 8.41
N ALA A 405 15.19 -22.65 8.72
CA ALA A 405 15.66 -22.67 10.10
C ALA A 405 15.28 -21.36 10.84
N LEU A 406 15.20 -20.22 10.13
CA LEU A 406 14.71 -18.98 10.74
C LEU A 406 13.20 -19.05 10.97
N VAL A 407 12.42 -19.52 10.00
CA VAL A 407 10.97 -19.69 10.15
C VAL A 407 10.63 -20.59 11.34
N THR A 408 11.39 -21.67 11.55
CA THR A 408 11.18 -22.55 12.72
C THR A 408 11.56 -21.88 14.03
N GLN A 409 12.48 -20.91 14.07
CA GLN A 409 12.75 -20.11 15.27
C GLN A 409 11.64 -19.07 15.53
N LEU A 410 11.16 -18.39 14.49
CA LEU A 410 10.10 -17.37 14.61
C LEU A 410 8.74 -17.96 15.00
N LEU A 411 8.48 -19.21 14.61
CA LEU A 411 7.27 -19.97 14.95
C LEU A 411 7.46 -20.92 16.14
N GLY A 412 8.70 -21.09 16.60
CA GLY A 412 9.09 -22.08 17.61
C GLY A 412 8.93 -21.59 19.04
N GLU A 413 9.72 -22.17 19.95
CA GLU A 413 9.61 -22.01 21.42
C GLU A 413 9.63 -20.56 21.90
N HIS A 414 10.47 -19.72 21.30
CA HIS A 414 10.63 -18.31 21.70
C HIS A 414 9.83 -17.34 20.81
N GLY A 415 9.17 -17.89 19.78
CA GLY A 415 8.42 -17.14 18.79
C GLY A 415 6.92 -17.12 19.07
N ARG A 416 6.13 -16.91 18.02
CA ARG A 416 4.67 -17.06 18.07
C ARG A 416 4.19 -17.74 16.79
N GLN A 417 3.30 -18.72 16.94
CA GLN A 417 2.65 -19.41 15.82
C GLN A 417 1.93 -18.45 14.85
N ASN A 418 1.44 -17.31 15.36
CA ASN A 418 0.80 -16.25 14.59
C ASN A 418 1.69 -14.99 14.52
N PHE A 419 3.02 -15.16 14.36
CA PHE A 419 4.00 -14.07 14.41
C PHE A 419 3.61 -12.86 13.55
N ASP A 420 3.35 -13.07 12.26
CA ASP A 420 3.00 -12.01 11.31
C ASP A 420 1.74 -11.25 11.73
N LYS A 421 0.71 -11.96 12.22
CA LYS A 421 -0.53 -11.35 12.73
C LYS A 421 -0.30 -10.54 14.01
N VAL A 422 0.46 -11.06 14.98
CA VAL A 422 0.71 -10.39 16.27
C VAL A 422 1.66 -9.19 16.13
N THR A 423 2.55 -9.23 15.14
CA THR A 423 3.53 -8.17 14.89
C THR A 423 3.07 -7.17 13.84
N HIS A 424 1.93 -7.41 13.19
CA HIS A 424 1.48 -6.64 12.03
C HIS A 424 2.55 -6.54 10.93
N THR A 425 3.29 -7.64 10.71
CA THR A 425 4.34 -7.74 9.68
C THR A 425 4.07 -8.89 8.71
N LYS A 426 4.82 -8.92 7.60
CA LYS A 426 4.83 -10.04 6.64
C LYS A 426 6.19 -10.74 6.65
N THR A 427 6.78 -10.91 7.84
CA THR A 427 8.15 -11.39 7.99
C THR A 427 8.26 -12.85 7.54
N ILE A 428 7.37 -13.71 8.03
CA ILE A 428 7.36 -15.12 7.68
C ILE A 428 6.97 -15.30 6.22
N GLU A 429 5.93 -14.60 5.76
CA GLU A 429 5.53 -14.64 4.34
C GLU A 429 6.69 -14.21 3.42
N SER A 430 7.42 -13.14 3.77
CA SER A 430 8.60 -12.69 3.02
C SER A 430 9.71 -13.74 2.99
N ILE A 431 10.00 -14.40 4.12
CA ILE A 431 11.01 -15.47 4.16
C ILE A 431 10.57 -16.64 3.28
N LEU A 432 9.33 -17.10 3.40
CA LEU A 432 8.79 -18.21 2.61
C LEU A 432 8.80 -17.91 1.10
N SER A 433 8.53 -16.66 0.69
CA SER A 433 8.58 -16.24 -0.73
C SER A 433 9.98 -16.34 -1.35
N SER A 434 11.03 -16.34 -0.53
CA SER A 434 12.42 -16.44 -0.98
C SER A 434 12.95 -17.88 -1.06
N LEU A 435 12.18 -18.85 -0.57
CA LEU A 435 12.54 -20.26 -0.62
C LEU A 435 12.25 -20.84 -2.01
N ASP A 436 13.07 -21.82 -2.41
CA ASP A 436 12.82 -22.65 -3.57
C ASP A 436 11.78 -23.75 -3.27
N GLU A 437 11.38 -24.50 -4.29
CA GLU A 437 10.44 -25.62 -4.14
C GLU A 437 10.91 -26.64 -3.09
N SER A 438 12.22 -26.90 -3.02
CA SER A 438 12.78 -27.82 -2.02
C SER A 438 12.67 -27.29 -0.59
N GLY A 439 12.87 -25.99 -0.38
CA GLY A 439 12.66 -25.30 0.89
C GLY A 439 11.20 -25.35 1.35
N ILE A 440 10.25 -25.11 0.44
CA ILE A 440 8.81 -25.21 0.74
C ILE A 440 8.42 -26.64 1.12
N GLN A 441 8.92 -27.65 0.39
CA GLN A 441 8.66 -29.06 0.74
C GLN A 441 9.20 -29.44 2.12
N ARG A 442 10.39 -28.94 2.50
CA ARG A 442 10.92 -29.14 3.85
C ARG A 442 10.07 -28.43 4.92
N TYR A 443 9.54 -27.24 4.61
CA TYR A 443 8.60 -26.56 5.49
C TYR A 443 7.30 -27.34 5.66
N LEU A 444 6.73 -27.88 4.58
CA LEU A 444 5.55 -28.77 4.66
C LEU A 444 5.84 -30.04 5.46
N ALA A 445 7.04 -30.62 5.33
CA ALA A 445 7.44 -31.77 6.13
C ALA A 445 7.53 -31.42 7.63
N TYR A 446 8.03 -30.23 7.97
CA TYR A 446 8.02 -29.71 9.34
C TYR A 446 6.59 -29.54 9.87
N LEU A 447 5.69 -28.91 9.11
CA LEU A 447 4.28 -28.77 9.49
C LEU A 447 3.61 -30.14 9.73
N ARG A 448 3.86 -31.11 8.85
CA ARG A 448 3.36 -32.48 9.02
C ARG A 448 3.91 -33.15 10.28
N SER A 449 5.19 -32.95 10.59
CA SER A 449 5.79 -33.49 11.82
C SER A 449 5.10 -32.98 13.09
N ILE A 450 4.60 -31.74 13.08
CA ILE A 450 3.80 -31.18 14.17
C ILE A 450 2.41 -31.83 14.22
N ALA A 451 1.75 -32.00 13.06
CA ALA A 451 0.43 -32.63 13.01
C ALA A 451 0.44 -34.10 13.50
N TYR A 452 1.58 -34.78 13.37
CA TYR A 452 1.79 -36.18 13.76
C TYR A 452 2.51 -36.37 15.11
N ALA A 453 2.92 -35.29 15.77
CA ALA A 453 3.70 -35.36 16.99
C ALA A 453 2.98 -36.21 18.08
N PRO A 454 3.71 -37.07 18.83
CA PRO A 454 3.13 -37.81 19.93
C PRO A 454 2.86 -36.88 21.12
N THR A 455 1.59 -36.71 21.47
CA THR A 455 1.18 -35.96 22.66
C THR A 455 0.78 -36.91 23.78
N ASN A 456 1.01 -36.51 25.04
CA ASN A 456 0.46 -37.22 26.20
C ASN A 456 -1.08 -37.25 26.07
N GLN A 457 -1.70 -38.40 26.36
CA GLN A 457 -3.13 -38.66 26.12
C GLN A 457 -4.08 -37.67 26.82
N ASP A 458 -3.61 -36.91 27.81
CA ASP A 458 -4.41 -35.96 28.58
C ASP A 458 -4.60 -34.57 27.93
N ASP A 459 -3.96 -34.28 26.76
CA ASP A 459 -3.96 -32.94 26.17
C ASP A 459 -4.53 -32.89 24.72
N ALA A 460 -5.75 -33.41 24.55
CA ALA A 460 -6.46 -33.43 23.26
C ALA A 460 -6.72 -32.02 22.67
N LYS A 461 -6.93 -31.03 23.54
CA LYS A 461 -7.16 -29.63 23.15
C LYS A 461 -5.91 -29.01 22.52
N HIS A 462 -4.74 -29.27 23.10
CA HIS A 462 -3.46 -28.84 22.54
C HIS A 462 -3.20 -29.46 21.16
N THR A 463 -3.43 -30.77 21.01
CA THR A 463 -3.28 -31.48 19.73
C THR A 463 -4.19 -30.92 18.64
N THR A 464 -5.44 -30.60 18.98
CA THR A 464 -6.40 -29.99 18.05
C THR A 464 -5.94 -28.59 17.60
N THR A 465 -5.48 -27.76 18.54
CA THR A 465 -4.95 -26.42 18.26
C THR A 465 -3.74 -26.48 17.33
N GLN A 466 -2.82 -27.42 17.55
CA GLN A 466 -1.64 -27.61 16.69
C GLN A 466 -2.03 -28.03 15.26
N ARG A 467 -2.98 -28.96 15.12
CA ARG A 467 -3.45 -29.42 13.79
C ARG A 467 -4.19 -28.33 13.04
N GLN A 468 -5.03 -27.56 13.74
CA GLN A 468 -5.67 -26.39 13.17
C GLN A 468 -4.65 -25.41 12.63
N TRP A 469 -3.63 -25.08 13.43
CA TRP A 469 -2.54 -24.21 13.00
C TRP A 469 -1.80 -24.75 11.78
N VAL A 470 -1.50 -26.06 11.72
CA VAL A 470 -0.88 -26.69 10.54
C VAL A 470 -1.73 -26.50 9.29
N CYS A 471 -3.03 -26.77 9.37
CA CYS A 471 -3.95 -26.58 8.25
C CYS A 471 -4.04 -25.11 7.81
N ASP A 472 -4.03 -24.18 8.76
CA ASP A 472 -4.02 -22.74 8.49
C ASP A 472 -2.73 -22.30 7.78
N GLN A 473 -1.56 -22.80 8.19
CA GLN A 473 -0.28 -22.51 7.52
C GLN A 473 -0.24 -23.08 6.10
N MET A 474 -0.76 -24.30 5.90
CA MET A 474 -0.86 -24.89 4.56
C MET A 474 -1.78 -24.09 3.64
N LEU A 475 -2.91 -23.59 4.14
CA LEU A 475 -3.79 -22.70 3.39
C LEU A 475 -3.11 -21.36 3.08
N ALA A 476 -2.39 -20.77 4.05
CA ALA A 476 -1.66 -19.52 3.86
C ALA A 476 -0.62 -19.61 2.73
N LEU A 477 0.09 -20.75 2.61
CA LEU A 477 1.01 -21.00 1.49
C LEU A 477 0.29 -20.98 0.14
N VAL A 478 -0.90 -21.59 0.03
CA VAL A 478 -1.68 -21.64 -1.22
C VAL A 478 -2.26 -20.27 -1.57
N ARG A 479 -2.66 -19.49 -0.57
CA ARG A 479 -3.18 -18.12 -0.71
C ARG A 479 -2.13 -17.11 -1.11
N SER A 480 -0.90 -17.24 -0.61
CA SER A 480 0.14 -16.25 -0.88
C SER A 480 0.43 -16.17 -2.39
N SER A 481 0.37 -14.95 -2.92
CA SER A 481 0.77 -14.64 -4.29
C SER A 481 2.29 -14.49 -4.45
N LEU A 482 3.01 -14.33 -3.33
CA LEU A 482 4.46 -14.16 -3.29
C LEU A 482 5.21 -15.50 -3.32
N VAL A 483 4.59 -16.57 -2.84
CA VAL A 483 5.19 -17.92 -2.81
C VAL A 483 5.11 -18.56 -4.20
N PRO A 484 6.23 -19.03 -4.78
CA PRO A 484 6.22 -19.72 -6.07
C PRO A 484 5.34 -20.98 -6.05
N LYS A 485 4.24 -20.95 -6.80
CA LYS A 485 3.30 -22.08 -6.93
C LYS A 485 3.90 -23.19 -7.80
N SER A 486 4.06 -24.39 -7.23
CA SER A 486 4.44 -25.58 -7.98
C SER A 486 3.40 -26.68 -7.81
N THR A 487 3.23 -27.51 -8.84
CA THR A 487 2.30 -28.64 -8.80
C THR A 487 2.65 -29.62 -7.68
N ALA A 488 3.93 -29.83 -7.37
CA ALA A 488 4.34 -30.86 -6.42
C ALA A 488 3.91 -30.51 -4.99
N TRP A 489 4.27 -29.32 -4.49
CA TRP A 489 3.97 -28.97 -3.09
C TRP A 489 2.48 -28.64 -2.90
N ILE A 490 1.79 -28.08 -3.91
CA ILE A 490 0.34 -27.87 -3.84
C ILE A 490 -0.36 -29.22 -3.74
N LYS A 491 0.08 -30.21 -4.52
CA LYS A 491 -0.47 -31.57 -4.43
C LYS A 491 -0.27 -32.18 -3.05
N ASP A 492 0.88 -31.98 -2.40
CA ASP A 492 1.12 -32.43 -1.03
C ASP A 492 0.11 -31.83 -0.04
N VAL A 493 -0.15 -30.52 -0.13
CA VAL A 493 -1.15 -29.84 0.72
C VAL A 493 -2.54 -30.42 0.49
N LEU A 494 -2.95 -30.57 -0.77
CA LEU A 494 -4.28 -31.10 -1.10
C LEU A 494 -4.43 -32.57 -0.71
N VAL A 495 -3.40 -33.40 -0.87
CA VAL A 495 -3.37 -34.80 -0.41
C VAL A 495 -3.50 -34.90 1.11
N PHE A 496 -2.81 -34.02 1.85
CA PHE A 496 -2.91 -33.97 3.31
C PHE A 496 -4.34 -33.63 3.76
N LEU A 497 -4.89 -32.53 3.26
CA LEU A 497 -6.23 -32.05 3.63
C LEU A 497 -7.33 -33.02 3.18
N ALA A 498 -7.23 -33.60 1.98
CA ALA A 498 -8.18 -34.58 1.48
C ALA A 498 -8.12 -35.90 2.28
N GLY A 499 -6.91 -36.39 2.57
CA GLY A 499 -6.68 -37.64 3.28
C GLY A 499 -7.24 -37.64 4.70
N PHE A 500 -7.09 -36.53 5.42
CA PHE A 500 -7.65 -36.39 6.78
C PHE A 500 -9.02 -35.71 6.82
N GLY A 501 -9.52 -35.16 5.71
CA GLY A 501 -10.84 -34.52 5.63
C GLY A 501 -11.96 -35.49 5.26
N PHE A 502 -11.68 -36.50 4.42
CA PHE A 502 -12.68 -37.43 3.87
C PHE A 502 -12.49 -38.89 4.28
N PHE A 503 -11.39 -39.21 4.97
CA PHE A 503 -11.08 -40.58 5.34
C PHE A 503 -10.54 -40.68 6.78
N ALA A 504 -10.89 -41.78 7.44
CA ALA A 504 -10.17 -42.28 8.59
C ALA A 504 -9.02 -43.17 8.09
N VAL A 505 -7.77 -42.76 8.37
CA VAL A 505 -6.57 -43.54 8.01
C VAL A 505 -6.46 -44.75 8.94
N ALA A 506 -6.83 -45.93 8.43
CA ALA A 506 -6.94 -47.17 9.21
C ALA A 506 -5.61 -47.94 9.31
N LYS A 507 -4.71 -47.74 8.35
CA LYS A 507 -3.38 -48.37 8.29
C LYS A 507 -2.36 -47.38 7.72
N ALA A 508 -1.08 -47.62 7.99
CA ALA A 508 0.01 -46.86 7.37
C ALA A 508 -0.14 -46.90 5.83
N PRO A 509 -0.35 -45.73 5.17
CA PRO A 509 -0.52 -45.68 3.72
C PRO A 509 0.74 -46.14 2.98
N SER A 510 0.55 -46.74 1.80
CA SER A 510 1.66 -47.09 0.89
C SER A 510 1.84 -46.00 -0.18
N ALA A 511 2.87 -46.13 -1.03
CA ALA A 511 3.05 -45.22 -2.17
C ALA A 511 1.79 -45.23 -3.07
N PRO A 512 1.30 -44.07 -3.54
CA PRO A 512 1.96 -42.77 -3.57
C PRO A 512 1.71 -41.86 -2.36
N TRP A 513 1.00 -42.33 -1.32
CA TRP A 513 0.52 -41.51 -0.20
C TRP A 513 1.54 -41.35 0.93
N SER A 514 2.40 -42.35 1.13
CA SER A 514 3.38 -42.41 2.22
C SER A 514 4.36 -41.23 2.33
N PRO A 515 4.68 -40.43 1.28
CA PRO A 515 5.49 -39.22 1.45
C PRO A 515 4.79 -38.07 2.19
N VAL A 516 3.44 -38.10 2.23
CA VAL A 516 2.61 -37.02 2.76
C VAL A 516 1.77 -37.48 3.95
N LEU A 517 1.26 -38.71 3.93
CA LEU A 517 0.32 -39.23 4.91
C LEU A 517 0.98 -40.32 5.76
N GLU A 518 0.93 -40.13 7.08
CA GLU A 518 1.32 -41.11 8.09
C GLU A 518 0.11 -41.50 8.95
N LEU A 519 0.19 -42.66 9.61
CA LEU A 519 -0.82 -43.07 10.58
C LEU A 519 -0.63 -42.23 11.86
N PRO A 520 -1.53 -41.29 12.19
CA PRO A 520 -1.35 -40.46 13.37
C PRO A 520 -1.57 -41.30 14.63
N GLN A 521 -0.79 -41.03 15.70
CA GLN A 521 -0.97 -41.75 16.97
C GLN A 521 -2.35 -41.48 17.59
N VAL A 522 -2.80 -40.23 17.52
CA VAL A 522 -4.16 -39.80 17.89
C VAL A 522 -4.95 -39.58 16.60
N PRO A 523 -6.07 -40.28 16.37
CA PRO A 523 -6.92 -40.05 15.20
C PRO A 523 -7.37 -38.59 15.07
N PHE A 524 -7.70 -38.16 13.86
CA PHE A 524 -8.32 -36.84 13.63
C PHE A 524 -9.79 -36.93 14.05
N SER A 525 -10.23 -36.03 14.95
CA SER A 525 -11.63 -35.91 15.38
C SER A 525 -12.53 -35.43 14.24
N GLU A 526 -13.85 -35.59 14.37
CA GLU A 526 -14.82 -35.13 13.38
C GLU A 526 -14.72 -33.62 13.13
N GLU A 527 -14.53 -32.82 14.18
CA GLU A 527 -14.29 -31.37 14.08
C GLU A 527 -13.05 -31.05 13.23
N MET A 528 -11.94 -31.77 13.45
CA MET A 528 -10.71 -31.58 12.68
C MET A 528 -10.85 -32.08 11.24
N GLN A 529 -11.63 -33.13 11.01
CA GLN A 529 -11.96 -33.60 9.65
C GLN A 529 -12.77 -32.53 8.90
N ALA A 530 -13.77 -31.91 9.54
CA ALA A 530 -14.54 -30.80 8.98
C ALA A 530 -13.65 -29.60 8.67
N LEU A 531 -12.74 -29.25 9.58
CA LEU A 531 -11.77 -28.18 9.37
C LEU A 531 -10.84 -28.49 8.17
N CYS A 532 -10.34 -29.72 8.03
CA CYS A 532 -9.57 -30.14 6.85
C CYS A 532 -10.36 -29.97 5.54
N ARG A 533 -11.65 -30.33 5.51
CA ARG A 533 -12.52 -30.12 4.34
C ARG A 533 -12.69 -28.64 4.03
N LEU A 534 -12.98 -27.82 5.04
CA LEU A 534 -13.12 -26.37 4.88
C LEU A 534 -11.84 -25.71 4.33
N ARG A 535 -10.67 -26.12 4.84
CA ARG A 535 -9.37 -25.62 4.34
C ARG A 535 -9.05 -26.14 2.94
N LEU A 536 -9.45 -27.37 2.60
CA LEU A 536 -9.33 -27.88 1.23
C LEU A 536 -10.17 -27.05 0.26
N GLN A 537 -11.44 -26.78 0.60
CA GLN A 537 -12.34 -25.95 -0.19
C GLN A 537 -11.79 -24.53 -0.37
N ALA A 538 -11.21 -23.94 0.69
CA ALA A 538 -10.53 -22.65 0.60
C ALA A 538 -9.32 -22.69 -0.35
N CYS A 539 -8.47 -23.73 -0.27
CA CYS A 539 -7.36 -23.92 -1.21
C CYS A 539 -7.87 -24.04 -2.66
N LEU A 540 -8.94 -24.80 -2.89
CA LEU A 540 -9.52 -24.97 -4.22
C LEU A 540 -10.16 -23.69 -4.76
N THR A 541 -10.71 -22.85 -3.90
CA THR A 541 -11.21 -21.52 -4.27
C THR A 541 -10.09 -20.62 -4.82
N GLU A 542 -8.93 -20.63 -4.17
CA GLU A 542 -7.73 -19.90 -4.63
C GLU A 542 -7.17 -20.48 -5.93
N LEU A 543 -7.34 -21.79 -6.13
CA LEU A 543 -6.84 -22.53 -7.29
C LEU A 543 -7.87 -22.66 -8.43
N LYS A 544 -9.04 -22.01 -8.36
CA LYS A 544 -10.15 -22.19 -9.31
C LYS A 544 -9.78 -21.92 -10.78
N ASN A 545 -8.82 -21.01 -11.02
CA ASN A 545 -8.32 -20.68 -12.36
C ASN A 545 -7.02 -21.41 -12.72
N ALA A 546 -6.46 -22.21 -11.80
CA ALA A 546 -5.21 -22.91 -12.00
C ALA A 546 -5.46 -24.37 -12.44
N GLU A 547 -4.60 -24.85 -13.33
CA GLU A 547 -4.70 -26.20 -13.89
C GLU A 547 -3.40 -26.98 -13.67
N VAL A 548 -3.54 -28.29 -13.51
CA VAL A 548 -2.45 -29.26 -13.46
C VAL A 548 -2.46 -30.06 -14.74
N ASN A 549 -1.46 -29.88 -15.60
CA ASN A 549 -1.38 -30.57 -16.89
C ASN A 549 -2.65 -30.41 -17.76
N GLY A 550 -3.31 -29.24 -17.70
CA GLY A 550 -4.57 -28.99 -18.41
C GLY A 550 -5.81 -29.55 -17.72
N HIS A 551 -5.70 -29.90 -16.43
CA HIS A 551 -6.78 -30.44 -15.62
C HIS A 551 -7.04 -29.54 -14.39
N PRO A 552 -8.27 -29.03 -14.19
CA PRO A 552 -8.62 -28.23 -13.01
C PRO A 552 -8.29 -28.94 -11.69
N TRP A 553 -7.76 -28.20 -10.71
CA TRP A 553 -7.38 -28.76 -9.40
C TRP A 553 -8.55 -29.45 -8.67
N ILE A 554 -9.78 -28.93 -8.83
CA ILE A 554 -10.98 -29.53 -8.23
C ILE A 554 -11.20 -30.96 -8.76
N LEU A 555 -11.00 -31.17 -10.07
CA LEU A 555 -11.10 -32.49 -10.69
C LEU A 555 -9.93 -33.39 -10.31
N GLU A 556 -8.70 -32.87 -10.22
CA GLU A 556 -7.55 -33.63 -9.72
C GLU A 556 -7.76 -34.09 -8.26
N VAL A 557 -8.36 -33.26 -7.40
CA VAL A 557 -8.71 -33.66 -6.03
C VAL A 557 -9.77 -34.76 -6.02
N HIS A 558 -10.79 -34.67 -6.86
CA HIS A 558 -11.77 -35.74 -7.01
C HIS A 558 -11.10 -37.07 -7.45
N ASP A 559 -10.13 -37.00 -8.37
CA ASP A 559 -9.34 -38.15 -8.80
C ASP A 559 -8.47 -38.73 -7.67
N ILE A 560 -7.91 -37.87 -6.81
CA ILE A 560 -7.18 -38.28 -5.60
C ILE A 560 -8.12 -39.03 -4.64
N LEU A 561 -9.28 -38.46 -4.32
CA LEU A 561 -10.29 -39.10 -3.45
C LEU A 561 -10.75 -40.46 -4.01
N SER A 562 -11.01 -40.52 -5.32
CA SER A 562 -11.40 -41.76 -6.01
C SER A 562 -10.33 -42.85 -5.96
N LYS A 563 -9.05 -42.48 -5.93
CA LYS A 563 -7.92 -43.42 -5.78
C LYS A 563 -7.77 -43.85 -4.32
N MET A 564 -7.90 -42.92 -3.36
CA MET A 564 -7.86 -43.19 -1.92
C MET A 564 -8.97 -44.15 -1.48
N ALA A 565 -10.20 -43.96 -1.98
CA ALA A 565 -11.34 -44.81 -1.64
C ALA A 565 -11.17 -46.30 -2.04
N LYS A 566 -10.27 -46.59 -2.99
CA LYS A 566 -9.95 -47.97 -3.42
C LYS A 566 -8.81 -48.60 -2.63
N ASP A 567 -8.05 -47.80 -1.88
CA ASP A 567 -6.91 -48.24 -1.10
C ASP A 567 -7.38 -48.64 0.32
N LYS A 568 -6.96 -49.83 0.76
CA LYS A 568 -7.37 -50.43 2.04
C LYS A 568 -6.80 -49.68 3.26
N ALA A 569 -5.89 -48.73 3.05
CA ALA A 569 -5.41 -47.85 4.10
C ALA A 569 -6.44 -46.80 4.55
N PHE A 570 -7.41 -46.46 3.70
CA PHE A 570 -8.40 -45.42 3.96
C PHE A 570 -9.80 -46.00 4.15
N ARG A 571 -10.51 -45.51 5.16
CA ARG A 571 -11.93 -45.80 5.37
C ARG A 571 -12.73 -44.53 5.17
N GLY A 572 -13.64 -44.51 4.21
CA GLY A 572 -14.53 -43.37 3.98
C GLY A 572 -15.38 -43.08 5.21
N ILE A 573 -15.57 -41.79 5.50
CA ILE A 573 -16.37 -41.32 6.65
C ILE A 573 -17.75 -40.80 6.24
N ALA A 574 -18.06 -40.80 4.94
CA ALA A 574 -19.35 -40.37 4.43
C ALA A 574 -20.49 -41.22 5.01
N LEU A 575 -21.65 -40.59 5.22
CA LEU A 575 -22.88 -41.32 5.50
C LEU A 575 -23.24 -42.21 4.30
N PRO A 576 -23.86 -43.39 4.50
CA PRO A 576 -24.19 -44.31 3.40
C PRO A 576 -25.03 -43.65 2.30
N VAL A 577 -25.99 -42.79 2.69
CA VAL A 577 -26.88 -42.08 1.76
C VAL A 577 -26.08 -41.06 0.93
N ALA A 578 -25.26 -40.22 1.57
CA ALA A 578 -24.33 -39.34 0.87
C ALA A 578 -23.39 -40.10 -0.07
N GLN A 579 -22.88 -41.27 0.34
CA GLN A 579 -21.99 -42.09 -0.49
C GLN A 579 -22.68 -42.62 -1.75
N GLU A 580 -23.93 -43.09 -1.66
CA GLU A 580 -24.71 -43.53 -2.82
C GLU A 580 -24.92 -42.39 -3.83
N ARG A 581 -25.21 -41.17 -3.35
CA ARG A 581 -25.36 -39.98 -4.21
C ARG A 581 -24.03 -39.59 -4.87
N VAL A 582 -22.95 -39.58 -4.11
CA VAL A 582 -21.59 -39.31 -4.64
C VAL A 582 -21.20 -40.36 -5.69
N ASP A 583 -21.55 -41.64 -5.49
CA ASP A 583 -21.27 -42.71 -6.46
C ASP A 583 -22.08 -42.54 -7.77
N ALA A 584 -23.34 -42.11 -7.66
CA ALA A 584 -24.18 -41.77 -8.81
C ALA A 584 -23.59 -40.58 -9.59
N ALA A 585 -23.27 -39.48 -8.90
CA ALA A 585 -22.63 -38.30 -9.48
C ALA A 585 -21.26 -38.62 -10.12
N SER A 586 -20.45 -39.47 -9.48
CA SER A 586 -19.18 -39.98 -10.01
C SER A 586 -19.32 -40.72 -11.34
N THR A 587 -20.48 -41.35 -11.57
CA THR A 587 -20.79 -42.03 -12.84
C THR A 587 -21.08 -41.01 -13.95
N THR A 588 -21.86 -39.98 -13.64
CA THR A 588 -22.12 -38.85 -14.56
C THR A 588 -20.84 -38.08 -14.89
N LEU A 589 -20.00 -37.79 -13.88
CA LEU A 589 -18.72 -37.11 -14.07
C LEU A 589 -17.79 -37.88 -15.03
N ARG A 590 -17.72 -39.21 -14.91
CA ARG A 590 -16.98 -40.08 -15.86
C ARG A 590 -17.57 -40.07 -17.27
N ALA A 591 -18.88 -39.89 -17.41
CA ALA A 591 -19.53 -39.77 -18.72
C ALA A 591 -19.22 -38.42 -19.37
N LEU A 592 -19.26 -37.32 -18.60
CA LEU A 592 -18.84 -35.99 -19.04
C LEU A 592 -17.37 -35.99 -19.46
N ALA A 593 -16.46 -36.58 -18.68
CA ALA A 593 -15.04 -36.66 -19.02
C ALA A 593 -14.79 -37.35 -20.37
N LYS A 594 -15.59 -38.37 -20.70
CA LYS A 594 -15.56 -39.03 -22.02
C LYS A 594 -16.14 -38.16 -23.12
N ALA A 595 -17.14 -37.33 -22.84
CA ALA A 595 -17.69 -36.37 -23.78
C ALA A 595 -16.68 -35.25 -24.05
N ALA A 596 -16.06 -34.67 -23.01
CA ALA A 596 -15.00 -33.68 -23.11
C ALA A 596 -13.83 -34.18 -23.96
N ALA A 597 -13.36 -35.41 -23.73
CA ALA A 597 -12.26 -36.00 -24.51
C ALA A 597 -12.57 -36.21 -26.01
N LYS A 598 -13.86 -36.23 -26.39
CA LYS A 598 -14.31 -36.38 -27.78
C LYS A 598 -14.70 -35.04 -28.41
N GLU A 599 -14.85 -33.99 -27.62
CA GLU A 599 -15.29 -32.69 -28.10
C GLU A 599 -14.11 -31.94 -28.73
N SER A 600 -14.34 -31.35 -29.90
CA SER A 600 -13.32 -30.64 -30.68
C SER A 600 -13.56 -29.14 -30.70
N LYS A 601 -14.78 -28.69 -30.40
CA LYS A 601 -15.12 -27.27 -30.34
C LYS A 601 -14.70 -26.70 -28.98
N PRO A 602 -13.84 -25.67 -28.94
CA PRO A 602 -13.30 -25.14 -27.68
C PRO A 602 -14.40 -24.58 -26.76
N GLU A 603 -15.42 -23.94 -27.34
CA GLU A 603 -16.54 -23.38 -26.59
C GLU A 603 -17.40 -24.46 -25.91
N GLN A 604 -17.67 -25.57 -26.62
CA GLN A 604 -18.42 -26.69 -26.06
C GLN A 604 -17.58 -27.47 -25.04
N LEU A 605 -16.28 -27.63 -25.30
CA LEU A 605 -15.36 -28.22 -24.34
C LEU A 605 -15.32 -27.40 -23.04
N ALA A 606 -15.26 -26.07 -23.12
CA ALA A 606 -15.28 -25.20 -21.94
C ALA A 606 -16.56 -25.36 -21.12
N LYS A 607 -17.73 -25.47 -21.77
CA LYS A 607 -19.01 -25.72 -21.10
C LYS A 607 -19.07 -27.09 -20.42
N ILE A 608 -18.59 -28.14 -21.08
CA ILE A 608 -18.50 -29.48 -20.46
C ILE A 608 -17.56 -29.44 -19.25
N ARG A 609 -16.38 -28.81 -19.37
CA ARG A 609 -15.41 -28.67 -18.27
C ARG A 609 -15.94 -27.85 -17.10
N ALA A 610 -16.72 -26.80 -17.37
CA ALA A 610 -17.38 -26.00 -16.35
C ALA A 610 -18.35 -26.86 -15.53
N VAL A 611 -19.21 -27.64 -16.19
CA VAL A 611 -20.17 -28.53 -15.50
C VAL A 611 -19.48 -29.71 -14.80
N GLU A 612 -18.42 -30.28 -15.38
CA GLU A 612 -17.59 -31.27 -14.68
C GLU A 612 -17.02 -30.72 -13.36
N THR A 613 -16.46 -29.51 -13.42
CA THR A 613 -15.84 -28.86 -12.27
C THR A 613 -16.87 -28.50 -11.22
N LEU A 614 -18.03 -27.99 -11.65
CA LEU A 614 -19.17 -27.69 -10.78
C LEU A 614 -19.68 -28.96 -10.09
N LEU A 615 -19.88 -30.06 -10.83
CA LEU A 615 -20.34 -31.32 -10.27
C LEU A 615 -19.35 -31.88 -9.25
N ALA A 616 -18.05 -31.87 -9.56
CA ALA A 616 -17.03 -32.27 -8.61
C ALA A 616 -16.99 -31.37 -7.37
N ALA A 617 -17.20 -30.06 -7.50
CA ALA A 617 -17.26 -29.14 -6.37
C ALA A 617 -18.45 -29.42 -5.45
N VAL A 618 -19.65 -29.62 -6.01
CA VAL A 618 -20.84 -30.00 -5.24
C VAL A 618 -20.60 -31.34 -4.52
N MET A 619 -20.04 -32.33 -5.21
CA MET A 619 -19.70 -33.62 -4.60
C MET A 619 -18.75 -33.48 -3.40
N LEU A 620 -17.81 -32.54 -3.40
CA LEU A 620 -16.90 -32.30 -2.27
C LEU A 620 -17.60 -31.73 -1.03
N VAL A 621 -18.71 -31.01 -1.22
CA VAL A 621 -19.49 -30.38 -0.14
C VAL A 621 -20.57 -31.33 0.38
N SER A 622 -21.18 -32.15 -0.49
CA SER A 622 -22.27 -33.08 -0.15
C SER A 622 -21.86 -34.27 0.75
N TYR A 623 -20.60 -34.37 1.17
CA TYR A 623 -20.15 -35.42 2.10
C TYR A 623 -20.72 -35.29 3.52
N GLU A 624 -21.22 -34.10 3.88
CA GLU A 624 -21.80 -33.80 5.19
C GLU A 624 -23.31 -34.09 5.27
N ASP A 625 -23.95 -34.43 4.14
CA ASP A 625 -25.37 -34.80 4.02
C ASP A 625 -26.33 -33.82 4.74
N THR A 626 -26.14 -32.51 4.52
CA THR A 626 -27.11 -31.50 4.98
C THR A 626 -28.41 -31.63 4.19
N ASP A 627 -29.56 -31.26 4.77
CA ASP A 627 -30.89 -31.48 4.15
C ASP A 627 -31.03 -30.92 2.73
N GLU A 628 -30.30 -29.88 2.37
CA GLU A 628 -30.34 -29.21 1.06
C GLU A 628 -29.31 -29.76 0.03
N SER A 629 -28.27 -30.48 0.50
CA SER A 629 -27.23 -31.06 -0.36
C SER A 629 -27.68 -32.19 -1.32
N PRO A 630 -28.69 -33.04 -0.99
CA PRO A 630 -29.24 -34.05 -1.89
C PRO A 630 -29.74 -33.47 -3.21
N ASP A 631 -30.56 -32.43 -3.11
CA ASP A 631 -31.36 -31.90 -4.21
C ASP A 631 -30.47 -31.24 -5.26
N LEU A 632 -29.38 -30.61 -4.83
CA LEU A 632 -28.38 -30.02 -5.72
C LEU A 632 -27.64 -31.06 -6.56
N VAL A 633 -27.21 -32.17 -5.96
CA VAL A 633 -26.43 -33.21 -6.66
C VAL A 633 -27.29 -33.82 -7.76
N ASP A 634 -28.52 -34.18 -7.42
CA ASP A 634 -29.44 -34.81 -8.36
C ASP A 634 -29.85 -33.84 -9.48
N SER A 635 -30.16 -32.58 -9.14
CA SER A 635 -30.47 -31.53 -10.13
C SER A 635 -29.31 -31.28 -11.08
N LEU A 636 -28.08 -31.19 -10.58
CA LEU A 636 -26.90 -30.97 -11.43
C LEU A 636 -26.56 -32.18 -12.29
N VAL A 637 -26.79 -33.40 -11.77
CA VAL A 637 -26.66 -34.64 -12.55
C VAL A 637 -27.67 -34.66 -13.70
N ASP A 638 -28.90 -34.24 -13.48
CA ASP A 638 -29.95 -34.23 -14.50
C ASP A 638 -29.72 -33.13 -15.55
N VAL A 639 -29.35 -31.91 -15.13
CA VAL A 639 -28.89 -30.85 -16.05
C VAL A 639 -27.71 -31.31 -16.90
N SER A 640 -26.73 -31.99 -16.29
CA SER A 640 -25.56 -32.54 -16.99
C SER A 640 -25.96 -33.56 -18.07
N LYS A 641 -26.94 -34.43 -17.78
CA LYS A 641 -27.44 -35.41 -18.75
C LYS A 641 -28.15 -34.71 -19.90
N LEU A 642 -29.07 -33.79 -19.61
CA LEU A 642 -29.86 -33.06 -20.60
C LEU A 642 -29.00 -32.21 -21.54
N LEU A 643 -27.97 -31.54 -21.00
CA LEU A 643 -27.10 -30.67 -21.78
C LEU A 643 -26.11 -31.46 -22.68
N PHE A 644 -25.55 -32.57 -22.20
CA PHE A 644 -24.37 -33.17 -22.85
C PHE A 644 -24.44 -34.67 -23.14
N LEU A 645 -25.31 -35.44 -22.48
CA LEU A 645 -25.30 -36.90 -22.57
C LEU A 645 -26.51 -37.48 -23.31
N GLU A 646 -27.65 -36.80 -23.31
CA GLU A 646 -28.85 -37.22 -24.01
C GLU A 646 -28.87 -36.75 -25.48
N LYS A 647 -29.25 -37.66 -26.40
CA LYS A 647 -29.47 -37.29 -27.81
C LYS A 647 -30.86 -36.66 -27.94
N LYS A 648 -30.93 -35.38 -28.32
CA LYS A 648 -32.17 -34.63 -28.61
C LYS A 648 -33.23 -35.51 -29.29
N LYS A 649 -34.19 -36.02 -28.53
CA LYS A 649 -35.46 -36.50 -29.04
C LYS A 649 -36.44 -35.36 -28.90
N GLY A 650 -36.92 -34.85 -30.04
CA GLY A 650 -37.93 -33.80 -30.05
C GLY A 650 -39.18 -34.23 -29.27
N LYS A 651 -39.32 -33.68 -28.07
CA LYS A 651 -40.61 -33.46 -27.41
C LYS A 651 -40.55 -32.08 -26.78
N THR A 652 -41.28 -31.16 -27.39
CA THR A 652 -41.67 -29.85 -26.88
C THR A 652 -42.56 -30.05 -25.65
N GLY A 653 -42.11 -29.60 -24.47
CA GLY A 653 -42.97 -29.57 -23.28
C GLY A 653 -42.32 -29.69 -21.89
N SER A 654 -41.01 -29.58 -21.73
CA SER A 654 -40.39 -29.46 -20.39
C SER A 654 -39.36 -28.33 -20.37
N VAL A 655 -39.20 -27.69 -19.21
CA VAL A 655 -38.28 -26.59 -18.85
C VAL A 655 -37.00 -26.58 -19.68
N SER A 656 -36.57 -25.41 -20.15
CA SER A 656 -35.35 -25.28 -20.94
C SER A 656 -34.15 -25.77 -20.13
N PRO A 657 -33.25 -26.61 -20.68
CA PRO A 657 -32.05 -27.05 -19.96
C PRO A 657 -31.17 -25.89 -19.45
N MET A 658 -31.31 -24.70 -20.06
CA MET A 658 -30.61 -23.49 -19.62
C MET A 658 -31.26 -22.86 -18.39
N GLU A 659 -32.60 -22.79 -18.32
CA GLU A 659 -33.33 -22.33 -17.13
C GLU A 659 -33.00 -23.21 -15.93
N MET A 660 -33.06 -24.53 -16.11
CA MET A 660 -32.71 -25.50 -15.06
C MET A 660 -31.25 -25.36 -14.59
N LEU A 661 -30.31 -25.03 -15.51
CA LEU A 661 -28.93 -24.70 -15.10
C LEU A 661 -28.88 -23.40 -14.29
N MET A 662 -29.64 -22.37 -14.67
CA MET A 662 -29.68 -21.11 -13.91
C MET A 662 -30.27 -21.33 -12.52
N ASP A 663 -31.34 -22.12 -12.39
CA ASP A 663 -31.93 -22.49 -11.09
C ASP A 663 -30.91 -23.21 -10.20
N VAL A 664 -30.15 -24.16 -10.76
CA VAL A 664 -29.09 -24.85 -10.02
C VAL A 664 -27.97 -23.88 -9.61
N LEU A 665 -27.57 -22.94 -10.48
CA LEU A 665 -26.55 -21.95 -10.13
C LEU A 665 -27.05 -20.98 -9.05
N ILE A 666 -28.30 -20.53 -9.12
CA ILE A 666 -28.93 -19.69 -8.10
C ILE A 666 -28.99 -20.44 -6.77
N GLY A 667 -29.49 -21.68 -6.77
CA GLY A 667 -29.51 -22.55 -5.60
C GLY A 667 -28.11 -22.70 -5.01
N LEU A 668 -27.07 -22.91 -5.82
CA LEU A 668 -25.68 -22.96 -5.34
C LEU A 668 -25.15 -21.65 -4.74
N LEU A 669 -25.65 -20.51 -5.20
CA LEU A 669 -25.29 -19.21 -4.63
C LEU A 669 -25.99 -18.98 -3.28
N GLU A 670 -27.17 -19.54 -3.08
CA GLU A 670 -27.92 -19.47 -1.82
C GLU A 670 -27.12 -20.06 -0.66
N PHE A 671 -26.42 -21.18 -0.88
CA PHE A 671 -25.58 -21.82 0.14
C PHE A 671 -24.56 -20.88 0.79
N SER A 672 -24.29 -21.14 2.07
CA SER A 672 -23.27 -20.46 2.87
C SER A 672 -21.80 -20.77 2.45
N SER A 673 -21.59 -21.50 1.35
CA SER A 673 -20.27 -21.92 0.88
C SER A 673 -19.63 -20.94 -0.10
N SER A 674 -18.58 -20.24 0.34
CA SER A 674 -17.75 -19.37 -0.53
C SER A 674 -17.10 -20.13 -1.69
N PHE A 675 -16.78 -21.42 -1.49
CA PHE A 675 -16.23 -22.28 -2.52
C PHE A 675 -17.24 -22.57 -3.63
N LEU A 676 -18.47 -22.98 -3.28
CA LEU A 676 -19.52 -23.24 -4.29
C LEU A 676 -19.87 -21.97 -5.06
N ARG A 677 -19.98 -20.81 -4.40
CA ARG A 677 -20.21 -19.53 -5.09
C ARG A 677 -19.13 -19.21 -6.11
N ALA A 678 -17.87 -19.44 -5.75
CA ALA A 678 -16.75 -19.18 -6.65
C ALA A 678 -16.77 -20.09 -7.90
N VAL A 679 -17.12 -21.37 -7.73
CA VAL A 679 -17.21 -22.35 -8.83
C VAL A 679 -18.47 -22.12 -9.67
N ALA A 680 -19.60 -21.80 -9.05
CA ALA A 680 -20.86 -21.44 -9.73
C ALA A 680 -20.66 -20.20 -10.63
N SER A 681 -19.99 -19.17 -10.12
CA SER A 681 -19.63 -17.98 -10.90
C SER A 681 -18.74 -18.32 -12.10
N GLN A 682 -17.75 -19.21 -11.91
CA GLN A 682 -16.87 -19.67 -13.00
C GLN A 682 -17.64 -20.47 -14.04
N ALA A 683 -18.59 -21.30 -13.61
CA ALA A 683 -19.48 -22.02 -14.50
C ALA A 683 -20.36 -21.06 -15.29
N PHE A 684 -20.97 -20.06 -14.64
CA PHE A 684 -21.79 -19.05 -15.30
C PHE A 684 -21.02 -18.31 -16.42
N VAL A 685 -19.76 -17.94 -16.20
CA VAL A 685 -18.89 -17.31 -17.23
C VAL A 685 -18.85 -18.16 -18.50
N ALA A 686 -18.68 -19.48 -18.39
CA ALA A 686 -18.59 -20.39 -19.54
C ALA A 686 -19.90 -20.48 -20.34
N PHE A 687 -21.04 -20.21 -19.71
CA PHE A 687 -22.36 -20.22 -20.34
C PHE A 687 -22.89 -18.84 -20.72
N SER A 688 -22.24 -17.75 -20.28
CA SER A 688 -22.69 -16.38 -20.51
C SER A 688 -23.01 -16.07 -21.98
N GLY A 689 -22.19 -16.56 -22.91
CA GLY A 689 -22.41 -16.36 -24.36
C GLY A 689 -23.56 -17.18 -24.97
N SER A 690 -24.20 -18.07 -24.21
CA SER A 690 -25.34 -18.89 -24.66
C SER A 690 -26.67 -18.43 -24.09
N LEU A 691 -26.68 -17.43 -23.22
CA LEU A 691 -27.90 -16.86 -22.66
C LEU A 691 -28.69 -16.13 -23.75
N ASN A 692 -30.00 -16.40 -23.81
CA ASN A 692 -30.97 -15.74 -24.67
C ASN A 692 -31.85 -14.79 -23.86
N ALA A 693 -32.85 -14.18 -24.51
CA ALA A 693 -33.84 -13.32 -23.86
C ALA A 693 -34.52 -14.01 -22.67
N GLU A 694 -35.11 -15.18 -22.91
CA GLU A 694 -35.84 -15.98 -21.92
C GLU A 694 -34.98 -16.31 -20.69
N SER A 695 -33.70 -16.63 -20.89
CA SER A 695 -32.78 -16.95 -19.79
C SER A 695 -32.44 -15.73 -18.93
N LEU A 696 -32.40 -14.53 -19.52
CA LEU A 696 -32.18 -13.28 -18.77
C LEU A 696 -33.46 -12.83 -18.07
N ASP A 697 -34.60 -12.95 -18.73
CA ASP A 697 -35.90 -12.65 -18.15
C ASP A 697 -36.14 -13.54 -16.93
N HIS A 698 -35.78 -14.84 -16.99
CA HIS A 698 -35.79 -15.74 -15.84
C HIS A 698 -34.93 -15.25 -14.66
N LEU A 699 -33.73 -14.70 -14.91
CA LEU A 699 -32.90 -14.11 -13.84
C LEU A 699 -33.51 -12.82 -13.29
N ILE A 700 -34.16 -12.02 -14.13
CA ILE A 700 -34.81 -10.76 -13.73
C ILE A 700 -36.06 -11.04 -12.89
N ASP A 701 -36.85 -12.05 -13.26
CA ASP A 701 -38.07 -12.44 -12.55
C ASP A 701 -37.78 -12.86 -11.10
N GLN A 702 -36.62 -13.47 -10.86
CA GLN A 702 -36.15 -13.84 -9.52
C GLN A 702 -35.80 -12.62 -8.64
N LEU A 703 -35.75 -11.40 -9.19
CA LEU A 703 -35.55 -10.16 -8.42
C LEU A 703 -36.87 -9.58 -7.87
N GLY A 704 -38.01 -10.25 -8.07
CA GLY A 704 -39.30 -9.86 -7.48
C GLY A 704 -39.96 -8.61 -8.08
N LEU A 705 -39.44 -8.08 -9.19
CA LEU A 705 -39.93 -6.85 -9.83
C LEU A 705 -41.35 -6.95 -10.40
N ASN A 706 -41.88 -8.16 -10.58
CA ASN A 706 -43.18 -8.45 -11.16
C ASN A 706 -44.24 -8.83 -10.11
N ALA A 707 -43.93 -8.70 -8.81
CA ALA A 707 -44.95 -8.81 -7.77
C ALA A 707 -45.95 -7.66 -7.95
N PRO A 708 -47.27 -7.92 -8.05
CA PRO A 708 -48.26 -6.83 -8.09
C PRO A 708 -48.08 -5.98 -6.84
N ASP A 709 -47.98 -4.66 -7.02
CA ASP A 709 -48.05 -3.68 -5.94
C ASP A 709 -49.27 -4.02 -5.08
N ALA A 710 -49.02 -4.66 -3.93
CA ALA A 710 -50.04 -4.95 -2.96
C ALA A 710 -50.36 -3.63 -2.28
N ASP A 711 -51.43 -3.00 -2.77
CA ASP A 711 -52.19 -1.89 -2.19
C ASP A 711 -51.36 -0.68 -1.68
N GLU A 712 -51.55 0.44 -2.38
CA GLU A 712 -51.23 1.79 -1.92
C GLU A 712 -52.03 2.09 -0.63
N ASP A 713 -51.56 1.63 0.53
CA ASP A 713 -51.89 2.26 1.81
C ASP A 713 -50.90 3.42 2.03
N GLU A 714 -51.47 4.63 1.98
CA GLU A 714 -50.81 5.90 2.21
C GLU A 714 -50.36 6.05 3.67
N ASP A 715 -49.22 5.47 4.04
CA ASP A 715 -48.47 5.86 5.24
C ASP A 715 -46.97 5.97 4.88
N MET A 716 -46.59 7.12 4.33
CA MET A 716 -45.18 7.54 4.30
C MET A 716 -44.89 8.29 5.60
N ASP A 717 -44.32 7.59 6.57
CA ASP A 717 -43.56 8.22 7.64
C ASP A 717 -42.30 8.84 7.02
N GLU A 718 -42.28 10.17 6.90
CA GLU A 718 -41.08 10.96 6.60
C GLU A 718 -40.20 11.01 7.86
N ASP A 719 -39.44 9.94 8.13
CA ASP A 719 -38.27 9.97 9.02
C ASP A 719 -37.06 9.34 8.30
N ASP A 720 -36.54 10.07 7.31
CA ASP A 720 -35.17 9.90 6.81
C ASP A 720 -34.24 10.78 7.68
N GLU A 721 -33.88 10.29 8.87
CA GLU A 721 -32.63 10.73 9.52
C GLU A 721 -31.46 9.88 9.00
N GLU A 722 -30.41 10.58 8.57
CA GLU A 722 -29.27 10.12 7.80
C GLU A 722 -28.39 9.10 8.56
N ASP A 723 -28.56 7.80 8.29
CA ASP A 723 -27.57 6.77 8.62
C ASP A 723 -26.46 6.70 7.54
N GLU A 724 -25.47 7.61 7.61
CA GLU A 724 -24.18 7.47 6.92
C GLU A 724 -23.18 6.66 7.76
N GLU A 725 -23.38 5.34 7.88
CA GLU A 725 -22.29 4.41 8.30
C GLU A 725 -21.66 3.78 7.05
N ALA A 726 -20.88 4.60 6.32
CA ALA A 726 -19.96 4.13 5.29
C ALA A 726 -18.65 3.69 5.96
N VAL A 727 -18.48 2.38 6.10
CA VAL A 727 -17.22 1.75 6.47
C VAL A 727 -16.19 2.01 5.36
N ASP A 728 -15.28 2.96 5.56
CA ASP A 728 -14.05 3.11 4.76
C ASP A 728 -12.82 3.04 5.67
N GLU A 729 -11.90 2.14 5.30
CA GLU A 729 -10.64 1.82 5.98
C GLU A 729 -9.58 2.95 5.86
N ASP A 730 -8.78 3.08 6.94
CA ASP A 730 -7.42 3.68 7.06
C ASP A 730 -7.21 5.22 7.19
N ASP A 731 -6.78 5.68 8.39
CA ASP A 731 -5.37 6.05 8.78
C ASP A 731 -5.24 7.27 9.75
N ASP A 732 -4.65 7.00 10.93
CA ASP A 732 -3.81 7.77 11.88
C ASP A 732 -4.17 9.20 12.47
N ASP A 733 -4.00 9.26 13.81
CA ASP A 733 -3.51 10.32 14.74
C ASP A 733 -4.45 11.20 15.63
N ASP A 734 -4.47 10.79 16.92
CA ASP A 734 -4.14 11.50 18.19
C ASP A 734 -5.13 12.39 18.98
N ASP A 735 -5.41 11.89 20.21
CA ASP A 735 -5.63 12.49 21.56
C ASP A 735 -6.62 13.67 21.72
N VAL A 736 -7.49 13.78 22.74
CA VAL A 736 -7.23 13.74 24.20
C VAL A 736 -8.55 13.54 25.03
N ASP A 737 -8.44 12.79 26.13
CA ASP A 737 -9.12 12.79 27.47
C ASP A 737 -10.66 12.90 27.69
N ASP A 738 -11.13 11.92 28.51
CA ASP A 738 -12.03 11.95 29.69
C ASP A 738 -13.20 12.97 29.77
N ASP A 739 -14.44 12.48 29.93
CA ASP A 739 -15.08 12.26 31.25
C ASP A 739 -16.55 11.80 31.07
N ASP A 740 -16.98 10.96 32.02
CA ASP A 740 -18.37 10.55 32.29
C ASP A 740 -19.31 11.75 32.50
N ASP A 741 -20.58 11.64 32.07
CA ASP A 741 -21.73 11.84 32.97
C ASP A 741 -23.06 11.57 32.23
N ASP A 742 -23.92 10.80 32.92
CA ASP A 742 -25.33 10.56 32.69
C ASP A 742 -26.14 11.87 32.53
N ASP A 743 -27.23 11.84 31.75
CA ASP A 743 -28.60 12.02 32.28
C ASP A 743 -29.66 12.31 31.21
N GLU A 744 -30.78 11.61 31.43
CA GLU A 744 -32.18 12.02 31.17
C GLU A 744 -32.76 11.86 29.75
N ASP A 745 -33.38 10.68 29.57
CA ASP A 745 -34.55 10.44 28.72
C ASP A 745 -35.68 11.43 29.04
N ASP A 746 -36.23 12.07 28.00
CA ASP A 746 -37.47 12.86 28.08
C ASP A 746 -38.49 12.17 27.16
N ASP A 747 -39.49 11.55 27.79
CA ASP A 747 -40.64 10.89 27.17
C ASP A 747 -41.57 11.92 26.50
N GLU A 748 -41.81 11.79 25.19
CA GLU A 748 -43.05 12.30 24.58
C GLU A 748 -43.87 11.12 24.04
N GLU A 749 -45.00 10.88 24.71
CA GLU A 749 -46.05 9.93 24.35
C GLU A 749 -46.72 10.34 23.01
N ASP A 750 -46.74 9.44 22.03
CA ASP A 750 -47.63 9.53 20.87
C ASP A 750 -48.69 8.42 20.92
N ASP A 751 -49.95 8.86 20.92
CA ASP A 751 -51.20 8.09 20.93
C ASP A 751 -51.30 7.16 19.70
N ALA A 752 -51.22 5.84 19.92
CA ALA A 752 -51.45 4.84 18.88
C ALA A 752 -52.95 4.49 18.78
N ASP A 753 -53.55 4.87 17.65
CA ASP A 753 -54.91 4.51 17.22
C ASP A 753 -55.07 2.98 17.16
N ALA A 754 -56.09 2.47 17.85
CA ALA A 754 -56.37 1.05 17.98
C ALA A 754 -57.50 0.61 17.04
N ASP A 755 -57.15 -0.02 15.92
CA ASP A 755 -58.07 -0.93 15.20
C ASP A 755 -57.27 -1.96 14.37
N ALA A 756 -56.78 -3.01 15.05
CA ALA A 756 -56.29 -4.23 14.40
C ALA A 756 -56.91 -5.46 15.08
N GLU A 757 -57.40 -6.42 14.29
CA GLU A 757 -57.93 -7.70 14.78
C GLU A 757 -56.89 -8.43 15.65
N VAL A 758 -57.20 -8.60 16.94
CA VAL A 758 -56.28 -9.13 17.95
C VAL A 758 -55.97 -10.62 17.74
N ASP A 759 -54.68 -10.94 17.67
CA ASP A 759 -54.10 -12.28 17.48
C ASP A 759 -54.61 -13.29 18.56
N PRO A 760 -55.14 -14.48 18.17
CA PRO A 760 -55.64 -15.50 19.09
C PRO A 760 -54.59 -16.00 20.09
N ILE A 761 -53.29 -15.98 19.73
CA ILE A 761 -52.19 -16.44 20.58
C ILE A 761 -51.87 -15.40 21.65
N LEU A 762 -51.91 -14.11 21.29
CA LEU A 762 -51.78 -13.00 22.24
C LEU A 762 -52.93 -13.04 23.26
N ARG A 763 -54.16 -13.29 22.79
CA ARG A 763 -55.34 -13.43 23.65
C ARG A 763 -55.21 -14.58 24.64
N SER A 764 -54.67 -15.72 24.21
CA SER A 764 -54.41 -16.87 25.10
C SER A 764 -53.34 -16.58 26.16
N LYS A 765 -52.28 -15.84 25.82
CA LYS A 765 -51.22 -15.49 26.79
C LYS A 765 -51.67 -14.41 27.78
N ILE A 766 -52.48 -13.47 27.32
CA ILE A 766 -53.12 -12.48 28.20
C ILE A 766 -54.09 -13.20 29.17
N GLU A 767 -54.94 -14.12 28.68
CA GLU A 767 -55.82 -14.92 29.54
C GLU A 767 -55.08 -15.83 30.54
N GLU A 768 -53.88 -16.30 30.20
CA GLU A 768 -53.01 -17.06 31.11
C GLU A 768 -52.38 -16.15 32.17
N ALA A 769 -51.94 -14.94 31.80
CA ALA A 769 -51.45 -13.92 32.73
C ALA A 769 -52.52 -13.44 33.72
N PHE A 770 -53.79 -13.33 33.28
CA PHE A 770 -54.93 -13.05 34.17
C PHE A 770 -55.28 -14.23 35.10
N ARG A 771 -55.13 -15.47 34.63
CA ARG A 771 -55.37 -16.69 35.44
C ARG A 771 -54.33 -16.90 36.52
N ASP A 772 -53.05 -16.71 36.20
CA ASP A 772 -51.95 -16.92 37.16
C ASP A 772 -51.93 -15.86 38.28
N ASN A 773 -52.53 -14.70 38.06
CA ASN A 773 -52.72 -13.66 39.08
C ASN A 773 -54.08 -13.72 39.82
N GLY A 774 -54.83 -14.83 39.70
CA GLY A 774 -55.95 -15.15 40.59
C GLY A 774 -57.33 -14.64 40.18
N MET A 775 -57.51 -14.13 38.96
CA MET A 775 -58.83 -13.74 38.45
C MET A 775 -59.50 -14.93 37.74
N ALA A 776 -60.03 -15.87 38.53
CA ALA A 776 -60.97 -16.87 38.03
C ALA A 776 -62.36 -16.56 38.63
N GLU A 777 -63.34 -16.43 37.74
CA GLU A 777 -64.76 -16.18 38.01
C GLU A 777 -65.27 -16.98 39.22
N ASP A 778 -65.62 -16.28 40.30
CA ASP A 778 -66.69 -16.66 41.21
C ASP A 778 -67.48 -15.38 41.54
N ASP A 779 -68.73 -15.34 41.04
CA ASP A 779 -69.77 -14.42 41.48
C ASP A 779 -69.95 -14.58 43.01
N ASP A 780 -69.50 -13.61 43.81
CA ASP A 780 -70.22 -13.13 45.00
C ASP A 780 -69.52 -11.87 45.56
N GLU A 781 -70.37 -10.90 45.94
CA GLU A 781 -70.05 -9.53 46.34
C GLU A 781 -69.01 -9.41 47.48
N GLU A 782 -67.82 -8.87 47.20
CA GLU A 782 -67.02 -8.04 48.13
C GLU A 782 -65.94 -7.27 47.33
N GLU A 783 -66.02 -5.93 47.30
CA GLU A 783 -65.00 -5.04 46.71
C GLU A 783 -63.68 -5.16 47.47
N GLU A 784 -62.83 -6.14 47.12
CA GLU A 784 -61.42 -6.12 47.50
C GLU A 784 -60.71 -5.06 46.65
N LEU A 785 -60.33 -3.94 47.28
CA LEU A 785 -59.43 -2.95 46.68
C LEU A 785 -58.15 -3.67 46.25
N PHE A 786 -57.93 -3.76 44.94
CA PHE A 786 -56.63 -4.12 44.38
C PHE A 786 -55.57 -3.20 45.00
N ASP A 787 -54.52 -3.81 45.56
CA ASP A 787 -53.33 -3.10 45.99
C ASP A 787 -52.67 -2.49 44.75
N ASP A 788 -52.29 -1.20 44.78
CA ASP A 788 -51.69 -0.51 43.63
C ASP A 788 -50.45 -1.29 43.11
N ASP A 789 -49.75 -1.98 44.01
CA ASP A 789 -48.60 -2.85 43.71
C ASP A 789 -48.96 -4.10 42.87
N GLN A 790 -50.19 -4.61 42.96
CA GLN A 790 -50.65 -5.76 42.16
C GLN A 790 -51.10 -5.35 40.76
N MET A 791 -51.65 -4.14 40.60
CA MET A 791 -52.04 -3.60 39.30
C MET A 791 -50.80 -3.21 38.48
N ALA A 792 -49.80 -2.60 39.12
CA ALA A 792 -48.50 -2.32 38.50
C ALA A 792 -47.79 -3.60 38.00
N GLN A 793 -47.81 -4.68 38.78
CA GLN A 793 -47.21 -5.97 38.35
C GLN A 793 -47.94 -6.65 37.18
N LEU A 794 -49.22 -6.35 36.96
CA LEU A 794 -49.97 -6.82 35.80
C LEU A 794 -49.59 -6.00 34.55
N ASP A 795 -49.52 -4.68 34.67
CA ASP A 795 -49.12 -3.79 33.58
C ASP A 795 -47.68 -4.04 33.14
N ASP A 796 -46.74 -4.24 34.08
CA ASP A 796 -45.34 -4.57 33.78
C ASP A 796 -45.23 -5.89 32.97
N LYS A 797 -46.01 -6.91 33.35
CA LYS A 797 -46.04 -8.20 32.64
C LYS A 797 -46.69 -8.08 31.26
N LEU A 798 -47.75 -7.28 31.14
CA LEU A 798 -48.39 -7.03 29.85
C LEU A 798 -47.44 -6.26 28.93
N ALA A 799 -46.78 -5.21 29.41
CA ALA A 799 -45.77 -4.46 28.69
C ALA A 799 -44.61 -5.37 28.22
N GLU A 800 -44.09 -6.25 29.09
CA GLU A 800 -43.05 -7.20 28.72
C GLU A 800 -43.50 -8.17 27.61
N ILE A 801 -44.75 -8.64 27.66
CA ILE A 801 -45.35 -9.50 26.62
C ILE A 801 -45.50 -8.75 25.29
N PHE A 802 -45.94 -7.48 25.32
CA PHE A 802 -46.07 -6.64 24.12
C PHE A 802 -44.70 -6.28 23.52
N VAL A 803 -43.69 -6.00 24.34
CA VAL A 803 -42.30 -5.74 23.90
C VAL A 803 -41.65 -7.00 23.33
N GLN A 804 -41.85 -8.18 23.94
CA GLN A 804 -41.32 -9.44 23.40
C GLN A 804 -42.00 -9.84 22.09
N HIS A 805 -43.31 -9.60 21.94
CA HIS A 805 -44.04 -9.95 20.72
C HIS A 805 -43.75 -9.00 19.56
N SER A 806 -43.61 -7.68 19.82
CA SER A 806 -43.20 -6.70 18.82
C SER A 806 -41.74 -6.90 18.38
N SER A 807 -40.81 -7.11 19.32
CA SER A 807 -39.39 -7.32 19.01
C SER A 807 -39.10 -8.65 18.31
N SER A 808 -39.88 -9.71 18.57
CA SER A 808 -39.73 -10.99 17.86
C SER A 808 -40.24 -10.92 16.42
N LYS A 809 -41.42 -10.31 16.18
CA LYS A 809 -41.92 -10.07 14.82
C LYS A 809 -41.00 -9.13 14.02
N ARG A 810 -40.44 -8.09 14.67
CA ARG A 810 -39.44 -7.19 14.06
C ARG A 810 -38.16 -7.95 13.67
N LYS A 811 -37.61 -8.76 14.58
CA LYS A 811 -36.43 -9.60 14.30
C LYS A 811 -36.67 -10.63 13.19
N GLU A 812 -37.87 -11.22 13.14
CA GLU A 812 -38.24 -12.16 12.08
C GLU A 812 -38.36 -11.45 10.72
N ARG A 813 -39.02 -10.28 10.68
CA ARG A 813 -39.10 -9.44 9.47
C ARG A 813 -37.71 -8.97 9.00
N GLU A 814 -36.84 -8.53 9.91
CA GLU A 814 -35.46 -8.14 9.60
C GLU A 814 -34.61 -9.31 9.09
N ALA A 815 -34.80 -10.52 9.62
CA ALA A 815 -34.11 -11.72 9.15
C ALA A 815 -34.55 -12.07 7.71
N ILE A 816 -35.86 -12.07 7.45
CA ILE A 816 -36.42 -12.32 6.11
C ILE A 816 -35.92 -11.27 5.12
N GLN A 817 -35.89 -9.99 5.50
CA GLN A 817 -35.41 -8.91 4.65
C GLN A 817 -33.91 -9.03 4.35
N ARG A 818 -33.09 -9.44 5.33
CA ARG A 818 -31.66 -9.73 5.12
C ARG A 818 -31.45 -10.91 4.17
N ASP A 819 -32.20 -12.00 4.31
CA ASP A 819 -32.06 -13.17 3.45
C ASP A 819 -32.48 -12.87 2.00
N THR A 820 -33.60 -12.16 1.81
CA THR A 820 -34.04 -11.65 0.50
C THR A 820 -33.01 -10.72 -0.13
N ALA A 821 -32.41 -9.82 0.65
CA ALA A 821 -31.36 -8.93 0.15
C ALA A 821 -30.09 -9.69 -0.28
N LEU A 822 -29.68 -10.70 0.48
CA LEU A 822 -28.55 -11.57 0.12
C LEU A 822 -28.84 -12.35 -1.16
N PHE A 823 -30.06 -12.83 -1.34
CA PHE A 823 -30.52 -13.51 -2.55
C PHE A 823 -30.47 -12.60 -3.78
N HIS A 824 -31.07 -11.41 -3.71
CA HIS A 824 -31.03 -10.44 -4.81
C HIS A 824 -29.60 -10.03 -5.18
N ASN A 825 -28.71 -9.82 -4.19
CA ASN A 825 -27.30 -9.50 -4.45
C ASN A 825 -26.57 -10.61 -5.23
N LYS A 826 -26.89 -11.88 -4.97
CA LYS A 826 -26.31 -13.02 -5.71
C LYS A 826 -26.76 -13.03 -7.18
N ILE A 827 -28.03 -12.72 -7.44
CA ILE A 827 -28.53 -12.58 -8.81
C ILE A 827 -27.86 -11.39 -9.50
N LEU A 828 -27.73 -10.26 -8.80
CA LEU A 828 -27.02 -9.08 -9.31
C LEU A 828 -25.56 -9.39 -9.65
N ASP A 829 -24.89 -10.27 -8.91
CA ASP A 829 -23.53 -10.73 -9.24
C ASP A 829 -23.50 -11.51 -10.56
N LEU A 830 -24.49 -12.38 -10.82
CA LEU A 830 -24.61 -13.07 -12.11
C LEU A 830 -24.88 -12.09 -13.25
N LEU A 831 -25.77 -11.12 -13.05
CA LEU A 831 -26.04 -10.07 -14.03
C LEU A 831 -24.82 -9.17 -14.27
N GLU A 832 -24.03 -8.88 -13.23
CA GLU A 832 -22.77 -8.13 -13.36
C GLU A 832 -21.75 -8.93 -14.19
N ILE A 833 -21.62 -10.24 -13.94
CA ILE A 833 -20.76 -11.13 -14.72
C ILE A 833 -21.21 -11.13 -16.18
N TYR A 834 -22.51 -11.26 -16.45
CA TYR A 834 -23.03 -11.20 -17.83
C TYR A 834 -22.70 -9.86 -18.49
N ALA A 835 -22.96 -8.74 -17.82
CA ALA A 835 -22.69 -7.40 -18.35
C ALA A 835 -21.20 -7.17 -18.64
N LYS A 836 -20.32 -7.81 -17.88
CA LYS A 836 -18.87 -7.77 -18.08
C LYS A 836 -18.41 -8.65 -19.25
N GLU A 837 -18.82 -9.92 -19.27
CA GLU A 837 -18.34 -10.90 -20.26
C GLU A 837 -19.02 -10.72 -21.63
N GLN A 838 -20.26 -10.22 -21.66
CA GLN A 838 -21.07 -10.00 -22.86
C GLN A 838 -21.32 -8.50 -23.10
N SER A 839 -20.32 -7.66 -22.85
CA SER A 839 -20.38 -6.18 -22.96
C SER A 839 -20.81 -5.63 -24.33
N ALA A 840 -20.69 -6.43 -25.40
CA ALA A 840 -21.10 -6.10 -26.76
C ALA A 840 -22.46 -6.67 -27.17
N SER A 841 -23.14 -7.41 -26.29
CA SER A 841 -24.45 -8.00 -26.56
C SER A 841 -25.56 -6.94 -26.57
N VAL A 842 -26.46 -6.99 -27.56
CA VAL A 842 -27.69 -6.17 -27.56
C VAL A 842 -28.63 -6.52 -26.40
N LEU A 843 -28.52 -7.72 -25.84
CA LEU A 843 -29.36 -8.16 -24.72
C LEU A 843 -29.12 -7.36 -23.43
N LEU A 844 -28.02 -6.62 -23.31
CA LEU A 844 -27.79 -5.72 -22.17
C LEU A 844 -28.84 -4.61 -22.05
N VAL A 845 -29.51 -4.27 -23.14
CA VAL A 845 -30.63 -3.32 -23.15
C VAL A 845 -31.74 -3.79 -22.22
N ARG A 846 -32.03 -5.10 -22.21
CA ARG A 846 -33.06 -5.70 -21.34
C ARG A 846 -32.76 -5.55 -19.85
N LEU A 847 -31.50 -5.41 -19.46
CA LEU A 847 -31.11 -5.28 -18.06
C LEU A 847 -31.27 -3.85 -17.52
N ALA A 848 -31.31 -2.84 -18.40
CA ALA A 848 -31.21 -1.45 -17.98
C ALA A 848 -32.46 -0.96 -17.23
N ALA A 849 -33.67 -1.26 -17.72
CA ALA A 849 -34.91 -0.86 -17.06
C ALA A 849 -35.14 -1.61 -15.72
N PRO A 850 -35.00 -2.95 -15.64
CA PRO A 850 -35.13 -3.68 -14.37
C PRO A 850 -34.13 -3.23 -13.30
N LEU A 851 -32.87 -3.05 -13.65
CA LEU A 851 -31.84 -2.57 -12.70
C LEU A 851 -32.10 -1.12 -12.26
N PHE A 852 -32.67 -0.29 -13.14
CA PHE A 852 -33.08 1.06 -12.77
C PHE A 852 -34.29 1.05 -11.83
N ALA A 853 -35.24 0.14 -12.04
CA ALA A 853 -36.38 -0.06 -11.15
C ALA A 853 -35.91 -0.49 -9.74
N LEU A 854 -35.02 -1.48 -9.65
CA LEU A 854 -34.41 -1.88 -8.36
C LEU A 854 -33.64 -0.75 -7.69
N ALA A 855 -32.89 0.05 -8.47
CA ALA A 855 -32.16 1.20 -7.94
C ALA A 855 -33.09 2.28 -7.37
N LYS A 856 -34.36 2.34 -7.81
CA LYS A 856 -35.39 3.22 -7.24
C LYS A 856 -36.06 2.64 -5.99
N GLY A 857 -35.77 1.40 -5.60
CA GLY A 857 -36.49 0.69 -4.54
C GLY A 857 -37.79 0.03 -4.99
N ALA A 858 -37.92 -0.38 -6.26
CA ALA A 858 -39.06 -1.17 -6.72
C ALA A 858 -38.97 -2.63 -6.24
N GLY A 859 -40.09 -3.18 -5.75
CA GLY A 859 -40.12 -4.42 -4.96
C GLY A 859 -39.59 -4.15 -3.54
N ASP A 860 -40.08 -4.83 -2.51
CA ASP A 860 -39.64 -4.70 -1.12
C ASP A 860 -38.13 -5.05 -0.97
N VAL A 861 -37.26 -4.09 -1.31
CA VAL A 861 -35.86 -4.30 -1.62
C VAL A 861 -35.02 -3.38 -0.74
N SER A 862 -34.05 -3.95 -0.03
CA SER A 862 -33.18 -3.18 0.86
C SER A 862 -32.33 -2.15 0.11
N GLN A 863 -31.97 -1.06 0.81
CA GLN A 863 -31.12 0.00 0.28
C GLN A 863 -29.77 -0.53 -0.25
N GLN A 864 -29.26 -1.61 0.35
CA GLN A 864 -28.04 -2.29 -0.11
C GLN A 864 -28.19 -2.85 -1.54
N VAL A 865 -29.31 -3.50 -1.85
CA VAL A 865 -29.60 -4.06 -3.18
C VAL A 865 -29.83 -2.93 -4.19
N ALA A 866 -30.56 -1.88 -3.81
CA ALA A 866 -30.76 -0.70 -4.66
C ALA A 866 -29.42 -0.03 -5.03
N THR A 867 -28.53 0.11 -4.05
CA THR A 867 -27.17 0.64 -4.25
C THR A 867 -26.35 -0.26 -5.17
N ARG A 868 -26.41 -1.58 -4.97
CA ARG A 868 -25.71 -2.56 -5.82
C ARG A 868 -26.22 -2.52 -7.27
N ALA A 869 -27.53 -2.49 -7.49
CA ALA A 869 -28.14 -2.38 -8.81
C ALA A 869 -27.70 -1.08 -9.53
N SER A 870 -27.69 0.04 -8.81
CA SER A 870 -27.19 1.34 -9.28
C SER A 870 -25.72 1.27 -9.71
N GLN A 871 -24.87 0.58 -8.94
CA GLN A 871 -23.45 0.38 -9.28
C GLN A 871 -23.27 -0.48 -10.53
N VAL A 872 -23.98 -1.61 -10.64
CA VAL A 872 -23.91 -2.51 -11.81
C VAL A 872 -24.34 -1.75 -13.07
N LEU A 873 -25.49 -1.08 -13.02
CA LEU A 873 -26.04 -0.30 -14.12
C LEU A 873 -25.09 0.83 -14.56
N ARG A 874 -24.54 1.58 -13.60
CA ARG A 874 -23.60 2.69 -13.86
C ARG A 874 -22.29 2.19 -14.47
N ASN A 875 -21.66 1.18 -13.86
CA ASN A 875 -20.28 0.81 -14.15
C ASN A 875 -20.15 -0.22 -15.28
N ARG A 876 -21.08 -1.17 -15.40
CA ARG A 876 -21.00 -2.25 -16.40
C ARG A 876 -21.81 -1.99 -17.66
N ILE A 877 -22.92 -1.27 -17.56
CA ILE A 877 -23.81 -1.02 -18.71
C ILE A 877 -23.58 0.39 -19.26
N CYS A 878 -23.89 1.43 -18.50
CA CYS A 878 -23.94 2.81 -19.02
C CYS A 878 -22.57 3.39 -19.41
N LYS A 879 -21.53 3.06 -18.64
CA LYS A 879 -20.14 3.49 -18.87
C LYS A 879 -19.31 2.51 -19.71
N SER A 880 -19.92 1.44 -20.25
CA SER A 880 -19.21 0.48 -21.09
C SER A 880 -18.61 1.12 -22.34
N LYS A 881 -17.35 0.76 -22.62
CA LYS A 881 -16.64 1.17 -23.83
C LYS A 881 -17.12 0.38 -25.04
N ASP A 882 -17.51 -0.88 -24.83
CA ASP A 882 -18.01 -1.75 -25.88
C ASP A 882 -19.37 -1.28 -26.40
N GLN A 883 -19.69 -1.71 -27.61
CA GLN A 883 -20.87 -1.26 -28.33
C GLN A 883 -21.84 -2.43 -28.48
N PRO A 884 -23.07 -2.31 -27.95
CA PRO A 884 -24.12 -3.31 -28.16
C PRO A 884 -24.41 -3.48 -29.65
N ARG A 885 -24.39 -4.72 -30.13
CA ARG A 885 -24.65 -5.12 -31.52
C ARG A 885 -25.66 -6.27 -31.55
N GLY A 886 -26.57 -6.24 -32.51
CA GLY A 886 -27.56 -7.30 -32.74
C GLY A 886 -28.88 -6.76 -33.27
N GLU A 887 -29.87 -7.64 -33.41
CA GLU A 887 -31.24 -7.24 -33.72
C GLU A 887 -31.84 -6.53 -32.50
N LEU A 888 -32.31 -5.30 -32.72
CA LEU A 888 -32.84 -4.42 -31.69
C LEU A 888 -34.36 -4.35 -31.81
N ASP A 889 -35.04 -4.46 -30.67
CA ASP A 889 -36.44 -4.05 -30.55
C ASP A 889 -36.50 -2.53 -30.40
N GLU A 890 -36.65 -1.81 -31.51
CA GLU A 890 -36.67 -0.34 -31.51
C GLU A 890 -37.83 0.25 -30.71
N GLU A 891 -38.97 -0.45 -30.63
CA GLU A 891 -40.16 0.03 -29.91
C GLU A 891 -39.94 -0.04 -28.40
N LEU A 892 -39.44 -1.16 -27.89
CA LEU A 892 -39.10 -1.32 -26.47
C LEU A 892 -38.10 -0.26 -26.00
N VAL A 893 -36.99 -0.08 -26.74
CA VAL A 893 -35.95 0.90 -26.36
C VAL A 893 -36.48 2.34 -26.42
N HIS A 894 -37.37 2.63 -27.37
CA HIS A 894 -38.00 3.94 -27.47
C HIS A 894 -38.91 4.21 -26.26
N ASP A 895 -39.68 3.23 -25.81
CA ASP A 895 -40.56 3.36 -24.66
C ASP A 895 -39.77 3.48 -23.35
N GLU A 896 -38.70 2.71 -23.18
CA GLU A 896 -37.78 2.83 -22.04
C GLU A 896 -37.05 4.18 -22.03
N LEU A 897 -36.58 4.67 -23.19
CA LEU A 897 -35.98 6.00 -23.28
C LEU A 897 -37.00 7.10 -22.96
N ARG A 898 -38.26 6.96 -23.40
CA ARG A 898 -39.34 7.89 -23.06
C ARG A 898 -39.58 7.89 -21.56
N ALA A 899 -39.61 6.72 -20.91
CA ALA A 899 -39.76 6.61 -19.47
C ALA A 899 -38.63 7.33 -18.71
N MET A 900 -37.38 7.18 -19.14
CA MET A 900 -36.24 7.90 -18.54
C MET A 900 -36.39 9.43 -18.67
N HIS A 901 -36.81 9.92 -19.84
CA HIS A 901 -37.06 11.35 -20.06
C HIS A 901 -38.27 11.87 -19.28
N ALA A 902 -39.29 11.06 -19.02
CA ALA A 902 -40.40 11.40 -18.15
C ALA A 902 -39.92 11.50 -16.69
N TYR A 903 -39.14 10.52 -16.23
CA TYR A 903 -38.59 10.49 -14.87
C TYR A 903 -37.72 11.71 -14.56
N VAL A 904 -36.77 12.05 -15.44
CA VAL A 904 -35.89 13.23 -15.27
C VAL A 904 -36.66 14.57 -15.26
N ARG A 905 -37.87 14.61 -15.84
CA ARG A 905 -38.76 15.79 -15.82
C ARG A 905 -39.66 15.87 -14.58
N ALA A 906 -39.72 14.81 -13.79
CA ALA A 906 -40.59 14.71 -12.62
C ALA A 906 -39.81 14.61 -11.30
N SER A 907 -38.73 13.83 -11.27
CA SER A 907 -37.98 13.50 -10.05
C SER A 907 -37.15 14.67 -9.51
N GLN A 908 -37.15 14.87 -8.19
CA GLN A 908 -36.26 15.81 -7.51
C GLN A 908 -34.99 15.15 -6.95
N ASP A 909 -34.96 13.82 -6.88
CA ASP A 909 -33.80 13.06 -6.40
C ASP A 909 -32.61 13.29 -7.33
N ALA A 910 -31.56 13.82 -6.71
CA ALA A 910 -30.32 14.19 -7.36
C ALA A 910 -29.59 13.00 -8.00
N SER A 911 -29.50 11.91 -7.25
CA SER A 911 -28.70 10.74 -7.51
C SER A 911 -29.38 9.85 -8.56
N LEU A 912 -30.68 9.61 -8.40
CA LEU A 912 -31.48 8.83 -9.34
C LEU A 912 -31.69 9.57 -10.66
N SER A 913 -31.81 10.90 -10.63
CA SER A 913 -31.83 11.71 -11.87
C SER A 913 -30.52 11.64 -12.65
N GLU A 914 -29.37 11.57 -11.96
CA GLU A 914 -28.08 11.37 -12.62
C GLU A 914 -27.99 9.97 -13.24
N LEU A 915 -28.43 8.94 -12.51
CA LEU A 915 -28.47 7.56 -13.02
C LEU A 915 -29.39 7.44 -14.23
N ALA A 916 -30.60 8.00 -14.18
CA ALA A 916 -31.54 8.07 -15.30
C ALA A 916 -30.92 8.79 -16.52
N GLY A 917 -30.10 9.82 -16.27
CA GLY A 917 -29.29 10.49 -17.28
C GLY A 917 -28.30 9.57 -17.99
N LEU A 918 -27.59 8.73 -17.23
CA LEU A 918 -26.66 7.75 -17.78
C LEU A 918 -27.38 6.65 -18.59
N VAL A 919 -28.54 6.19 -18.11
CA VAL A 919 -29.38 5.20 -18.80
C VAL A 919 -29.96 5.79 -20.10
N SER A 920 -30.49 7.01 -20.05
CA SER A 920 -30.95 7.75 -21.24
C SER A 920 -29.83 7.89 -22.30
N GLN A 921 -28.61 8.20 -21.87
CA GLN A 921 -27.46 8.25 -22.78
C GLN A 921 -27.10 6.87 -23.36
N PHE A 922 -27.23 5.80 -22.57
CA PHE A 922 -27.01 4.44 -23.04
C PHE A 922 -28.01 4.06 -24.14
N TYR A 923 -29.32 4.24 -23.91
CA TYR A 923 -30.33 3.98 -24.94
C TYR A 923 -30.17 4.87 -26.16
N THR A 924 -29.83 6.15 -25.98
CA THR A 924 -29.53 7.07 -27.08
C THR A 924 -28.36 6.58 -27.91
N LYS A 925 -27.27 6.10 -27.27
CA LYS A 925 -26.11 5.49 -27.97
C LYS A 925 -26.55 4.27 -28.78
N VAL A 926 -27.41 3.42 -28.23
CA VAL A 926 -27.90 2.19 -28.89
C VAL A 926 -28.77 2.53 -30.10
N LEU A 927 -29.75 3.42 -29.96
CA LEU A 927 -30.63 3.85 -31.06
C LEU A 927 -29.86 4.52 -32.19
N LEU A 928 -28.97 5.48 -31.89
CA LEU A 928 -28.20 6.20 -32.92
C LEU A 928 -27.35 5.27 -33.80
N ARG A 929 -26.97 4.09 -33.29
CA ARG A 929 -26.05 3.17 -33.96
C ARG A 929 -26.72 1.95 -34.58
N ASN A 930 -27.80 1.45 -33.98
CA ASN A 930 -28.45 0.21 -34.41
C ASN A 930 -29.83 0.43 -35.05
N SER A 931 -30.48 1.58 -34.82
CA SER A 931 -31.82 1.84 -35.36
C SER A 931 -31.78 2.47 -36.76
N ALA A 932 -32.73 2.07 -37.62
CA ALA A 932 -32.95 2.71 -38.92
C ALA A 932 -33.49 4.14 -38.78
N SER A 933 -34.13 4.45 -37.65
CA SER A 933 -34.69 5.77 -37.31
C SER A 933 -33.61 6.81 -36.95
N GLY A 934 -32.39 6.36 -36.66
CA GLY A 934 -31.22 7.19 -36.35
C GLY A 934 -31.51 8.22 -35.25
N VAL A 935 -31.21 9.50 -35.53
CA VAL A 935 -31.39 10.59 -34.55
C VAL A 935 -32.85 10.97 -34.29
N ARG A 936 -33.81 10.52 -35.11
CA ARG A 936 -35.19 11.04 -35.06
C ARG A 936 -35.89 10.80 -33.72
N ILE A 937 -35.79 9.57 -33.20
CA ILE A 937 -36.43 9.19 -31.94
C ILE A 937 -35.79 9.94 -30.76
N PRO A 938 -34.45 9.87 -30.53
CA PRO A 938 -33.82 10.66 -29.49
C PRO A 938 -34.11 12.16 -29.62
N LEU A 939 -34.05 12.71 -30.84
CA LEU A 939 -34.28 14.13 -31.07
C LEU A 939 -35.65 14.61 -30.58
N ALA A 940 -36.71 13.83 -30.82
CA ALA A 940 -38.06 14.19 -30.38
C ALA A 940 -38.12 14.30 -28.85
N LEU A 941 -37.60 13.30 -28.13
CA LEU A 941 -37.61 13.26 -26.67
C LEU A 941 -36.71 14.34 -26.06
N TYR A 942 -35.50 14.53 -26.58
CA TYR A 942 -34.60 15.61 -26.12
C TYR A 942 -35.16 17.01 -26.40
N LYS A 943 -35.90 17.21 -27.50
CA LYS A 943 -36.59 18.48 -27.76
C LYS A 943 -37.67 18.75 -26.73
N GLU A 944 -38.46 17.74 -26.36
CA GLU A 944 -39.49 17.84 -25.33
C GLU A 944 -38.87 18.18 -23.96
N THR A 945 -37.81 17.47 -23.57
CA THR A 945 -37.08 17.74 -22.33
C THR A 945 -36.39 19.10 -22.32
N LEU A 946 -35.81 19.53 -23.45
CA LEU A 946 -35.24 20.88 -23.59
C LEU A 946 -36.34 21.95 -23.46
N SER A 947 -37.52 21.72 -24.03
CA SER A 947 -38.66 22.64 -23.92
C SER A 947 -39.12 22.78 -22.48
N ASP A 948 -39.26 21.67 -21.74
CA ASP A 948 -39.59 21.69 -20.31
C ASP A 948 -38.51 22.44 -19.51
N PHE A 949 -37.23 22.11 -19.73
CA PHE A 949 -36.10 22.78 -19.10
C PHE A 949 -36.09 24.29 -19.37
N LEU A 950 -36.46 24.75 -20.56
CA LEU A 950 -36.46 26.17 -20.88
C LEU A 950 -37.71 26.89 -20.36
N GLN A 951 -38.89 26.29 -20.45
CA GLN A 951 -40.18 26.98 -20.30
C GLN A 951 -40.88 26.76 -18.94
N ARG A 952 -40.65 25.63 -18.25
CA ARG A 952 -41.33 25.34 -16.96
C ARG A 952 -40.62 25.99 -15.78
N LYS A 953 -41.21 26.99 -15.12
CA LYS A 953 -40.56 27.80 -14.05
C LYS A 953 -39.77 27.00 -12.99
N ALA A 954 -40.29 25.86 -12.56
CA ALA A 954 -39.64 24.90 -11.66
C ALA A 954 -39.54 23.54 -12.38
N SER A 955 -38.56 23.43 -13.27
CA SER A 955 -38.24 22.18 -13.97
C SER A 955 -37.14 21.50 -13.15
N PRO A 956 -37.29 20.22 -12.80
CA PRO A 956 -36.25 19.47 -12.10
C PRO A 956 -35.09 19.06 -13.02
N VAL A 957 -35.25 19.21 -14.34
CA VAL A 957 -34.23 18.84 -15.33
C VAL A 957 -32.94 19.62 -15.06
N ARG A 958 -31.86 18.88 -14.78
CA ARG A 958 -30.54 19.46 -14.54
C ARG A 958 -29.87 19.83 -15.87
N PRO A 959 -29.16 20.97 -15.96
CA PRO A 959 -28.47 21.37 -17.19
C PRO A 959 -27.46 20.32 -17.70
N ALA A 960 -26.82 19.58 -16.79
CA ALA A 960 -25.86 18.53 -17.11
C ALA A 960 -26.46 17.42 -17.99
N PHE A 961 -27.73 17.03 -17.75
CA PHE A 961 -28.43 15.98 -18.52
C PHE A 961 -28.40 16.28 -20.04
N LEU A 962 -28.78 17.51 -20.41
CA LEU A 962 -28.81 17.95 -21.80
C LEU A 962 -27.39 18.20 -22.35
N LEU A 963 -26.53 18.83 -21.53
CA LEU A 963 -25.18 19.21 -21.94
C LEU A 963 -24.30 17.99 -22.24
N ASP A 964 -24.40 16.94 -21.43
CA ASP A 964 -23.60 15.72 -21.60
C ASP A 964 -24.09 14.89 -22.80
N ALA A 965 -25.40 14.84 -23.06
CA ALA A 965 -25.94 14.25 -24.27
C ALA A 965 -25.42 14.96 -25.53
N ILE A 966 -25.40 16.30 -25.54
CA ILE A 966 -24.86 17.10 -26.65
C ILE A 966 -23.36 16.83 -26.84
N ARG A 967 -22.59 16.78 -25.75
CA ARG A 967 -21.14 16.50 -25.80
C ARG A 967 -20.84 15.12 -26.36
N ARG A 968 -21.61 14.11 -25.95
CA ARG A 968 -21.40 12.70 -26.28
C ARG A 968 -21.90 12.34 -27.68
N PHE A 969 -22.96 13.00 -28.16
CA PHE A 969 -23.60 12.72 -29.45
C PHE A 969 -23.67 13.98 -30.32
N PRO A 970 -22.62 14.29 -31.13
CA PRO A 970 -22.60 15.49 -31.97
C PRO A 970 -23.77 15.58 -32.95
N GLU A 971 -24.24 14.46 -33.50
CA GLU A 971 -25.39 14.38 -34.41
C GLU A 971 -26.70 14.83 -33.74
N LEU A 972 -26.92 14.44 -32.48
CA LEU A 972 -28.04 14.90 -31.66
C LEU A 972 -27.89 16.39 -31.33
N GLY A 973 -26.69 16.82 -30.92
CA GLY A 973 -26.40 18.22 -30.62
C GLY A 973 -26.66 19.14 -31.82
N TRP A 974 -26.21 18.73 -33.01
CA TRP A 974 -26.46 19.47 -34.24
C TRP A 974 -27.95 19.49 -34.63
N ALA A 975 -28.69 18.40 -34.40
CA ALA A 975 -30.12 18.34 -34.65
C ALA A 975 -30.95 19.20 -33.67
N LEU A 976 -30.43 19.47 -32.46
CA LEU A 976 -31.04 20.35 -31.45
C LEU A 976 -30.75 21.84 -31.66
N ARG A 977 -29.86 22.20 -32.59
CA ARG A 977 -29.33 23.57 -32.75
C ARG A 977 -30.42 24.65 -32.86
N GLU A 978 -31.50 24.38 -33.60
CA GLU A 978 -32.58 25.34 -33.84
C GLU A 978 -33.39 25.58 -32.55
N ALA A 979 -33.64 24.52 -31.79
CA ALA A 979 -34.34 24.62 -30.51
C ALA A 979 -33.49 25.37 -29.46
N LEU A 980 -32.17 25.14 -29.46
CA LEU A 980 -31.22 25.86 -28.60
C LEU A 980 -31.09 27.34 -29.00
N LEU A 981 -31.10 27.63 -30.30
CA LEU A 981 -31.06 29.00 -30.81
C LEU A 981 -32.34 29.76 -30.45
N ASP A 982 -33.53 29.16 -30.60
CA ASP A 982 -34.78 29.78 -30.17
C ASP A 982 -34.81 29.98 -28.65
N GLY A 983 -34.36 28.98 -27.88
CA GLY A 983 -34.25 29.07 -26.41
C GLY A 983 -33.28 30.13 -25.89
N SER A 984 -32.35 30.58 -26.74
CA SER A 984 -31.39 31.65 -26.42
C SER A 984 -31.96 33.05 -26.63
N ARG A 985 -33.10 33.20 -27.31
CA ARG A 985 -33.74 34.51 -27.58
C ARG A 985 -34.42 35.07 -26.32
N GLU A 986 -34.58 36.39 -26.29
CA GLU A 986 -35.24 37.08 -25.18
C GLU A 986 -36.70 36.61 -25.02
N ASN A 987 -37.15 36.45 -23.77
CA ASN A 987 -38.51 35.99 -23.38
C ASN A 987 -38.91 34.55 -23.83
N LYS A 988 -37.98 33.74 -24.33
CA LYS A 988 -38.24 32.33 -24.69
C LYS A 988 -37.96 31.33 -23.57
N ALA A 989 -37.02 31.66 -22.68
CA ALA A 989 -36.77 30.89 -21.47
C ALA A 989 -37.51 31.53 -20.28
N ALA A 990 -38.07 30.69 -19.39
CA ALA A 990 -38.77 31.12 -18.19
C ALA A 990 -37.91 31.93 -17.22
N ARG A 991 -36.58 31.72 -17.26
CA ARG A 991 -35.61 32.44 -16.44
C ARG A 991 -34.38 32.77 -17.29
N ALA A 992 -33.82 33.96 -17.09
CA ALA A 992 -32.61 34.39 -17.77
C ALA A 992 -31.38 33.48 -17.50
N PHE A 993 -31.32 32.78 -16.36
CA PHE A 993 -30.31 31.75 -16.12
C PHE A 993 -30.37 30.61 -17.16
N ARG A 994 -31.59 30.16 -17.52
CA ARG A 994 -31.79 29.07 -18.50
C ARG A 994 -31.45 29.51 -19.92
N GLN A 995 -31.72 30.77 -20.24
CA GLN A 995 -31.25 31.38 -21.48
C GLN A 995 -29.72 31.32 -21.58
N MET A 996 -28.98 31.62 -20.50
CA MET A 996 -27.52 31.50 -20.49
C MET A 996 -27.06 30.03 -20.58
N GLN A 997 -27.80 29.08 -19.99
CA GLN A 997 -27.52 27.65 -20.16
C GLN A 997 -27.75 27.18 -21.62
N ALA A 998 -28.79 27.67 -22.30
CA ALA A 998 -29.02 27.42 -23.72
C ALA A 998 -27.85 27.92 -24.58
N LEU A 999 -27.33 29.13 -24.30
CA LEU A 999 -26.13 29.67 -24.96
C LEU A 999 -24.89 28.81 -24.71
N SER A 1000 -24.70 28.31 -23.48
CA SER A 1000 -23.61 27.40 -23.12
C SER A 1000 -23.69 26.08 -23.89
N MET A 1001 -24.88 25.47 -23.98
CA MET A 1001 -25.14 24.26 -24.76
C MET A 1001 -24.90 24.49 -26.26
N LEU A 1002 -25.42 25.61 -26.80
CA LEU A 1002 -25.21 26.00 -28.18
C LEU A 1002 -23.71 26.24 -28.49
N GLN A 1003 -22.95 26.77 -27.53
CA GLN A 1003 -21.51 26.94 -27.66
C GLN A 1003 -20.80 25.60 -27.88
N VAL A 1004 -21.20 24.56 -27.16
CA VAL A 1004 -20.64 23.20 -27.33
C VAL A 1004 -20.96 22.68 -28.73
N VAL A 1005 -22.20 22.84 -29.21
CA VAL A 1005 -22.59 22.43 -30.58
C VAL A 1005 -21.72 23.12 -31.63
N LEU A 1006 -21.52 24.44 -31.52
CA LEU A 1006 -20.68 25.20 -32.44
C LEU A 1006 -19.20 24.77 -32.38
N GLN A 1007 -18.70 24.50 -31.17
CA GLN A 1007 -17.33 24.01 -30.99
C GLN A 1007 -17.12 22.63 -31.60
N GLN A 1008 -18.11 21.74 -31.62
CA GLN A 1008 -18.00 20.45 -32.31
C GLN A 1008 -17.90 20.64 -33.83
N GLN A 1009 -18.60 21.61 -34.42
CA GLN A 1009 -18.52 21.83 -35.88
C GLN A 1009 -17.16 22.33 -36.38
N GLN A 1010 -16.32 22.87 -35.49
CA GLN A 1010 -14.98 23.35 -35.87
C GLN A 1010 -14.02 22.20 -36.24
N GLN A 1011 -14.20 21.01 -35.66
CA GLN A 1011 -13.35 19.84 -35.87
C GLN A 1011 -13.93 18.98 -36.98
N LYS A 1012 -13.08 18.46 -37.88
CA LYS A 1012 -13.55 17.63 -39.00
C LYS A 1012 -14.25 16.35 -38.54
N ASP A 1013 -13.77 15.73 -37.46
CA ASP A 1013 -14.25 14.41 -37.00
C ASP A 1013 -15.61 14.46 -36.28
N THR A 1014 -16.00 15.63 -35.75
CA THR A 1014 -17.26 15.82 -35.03
C THR A 1014 -18.26 16.71 -35.76
N ARG A 1015 -17.88 17.27 -36.92
CA ARG A 1015 -18.76 18.09 -37.78
C ARG A 1015 -19.89 17.24 -38.38
N GLN A 1016 -21.11 17.76 -38.33
CA GLN A 1016 -22.34 17.06 -38.72
C GLN A 1016 -23.02 17.64 -39.96
N ALA A 1017 -22.47 18.73 -40.51
CA ALA A 1017 -23.00 19.42 -41.68
C ALA A 1017 -21.87 19.95 -42.56
N SER A 1018 -22.22 20.36 -43.78
CA SER A 1018 -21.27 21.04 -44.68
C SER A 1018 -20.78 22.36 -44.07
N ALA A 1019 -19.61 22.83 -44.50
CA ALA A 1019 -19.09 24.12 -44.03
C ALA A 1019 -20.08 25.27 -44.34
N GLU A 1020 -20.76 25.21 -45.48
CA GLU A 1020 -21.77 26.20 -45.89
C GLU A 1020 -22.98 26.22 -44.95
N GLU A 1021 -23.53 25.06 -44.59
CA GLU A 1021 -24.66 24.96 -43.65
C GLU A 1021 -24.27 25.46 -42.24
N VAL A 1022 -23.05 25.15 -41.80
CA VAL A 1022 -22.54 25.64 -40.51
C VAL A 1022 -22.39 27.16 -40.52
N LEU A 1023 -21.89 27.73 -41.61
CA LEU A 1023 -21.74 29.18 -41.77
C LEU A 1023 -23.10 29.89 -41.86
N ALA A 1024 -24.08 29.31 -42.55
CA ALA A 1024 -25.45 29.81 -42.58
C ALA A 1024 -26.05 29.87 -41.16
N PHE A 1025 -25.90 28.80 -40.38
CA PHE A 1025 -26.36 28.78 -39.00
C PHE A 1025 -25.62 29.78 -38.11
N LEU A 1026 -24.30 29.96 -38.30
CA LEU A 1026 -23.52 30.97 -37.57
C LEU A 1026 -23.98 32.41 -37.86
N ALA A 1027 -24.53 32.68 -39.04
CA ALA A 1027 -25.13 33.98 -39.36
C ALA A 1027 -26.42 34.22 -38.56
N GLU A 1028 -27.22 33.17 -38.31
CA GLU A 1028 -28.39 33.25 -37.43
C GLU A 1028 -27.98 33.45 -35.95
N VAL A 1029 -26.90 32.76 -35.53
CA VAL A 1029 -26.29 32.95 -34.20
C VAL A 1029 -25.80 34.39 -34.02
N ARG A 1030 -25.18 34.99 -35.06
CA ARG A 1030 -24.83 36.42 -35.05
C ARG A 1030 -26.05 37.27 -34.80
N SER A 1031 -27.11 37.11 -35.61
CA SER A 1031 -28.33 37.92 -35.49
C SER A 1031 -28.86 37.87 -34.07
N MET A 1032 -29.05 36.65 -33.53
CA MET A 1032 -29.53 36.45 -32.17
C MET A 1032 -28.63 37.15 -31.12
N ALA A 1033 -27.32 36.99 -31.20
CA ALA A 1033 -26.40 37.60 -30.23
C ALA A 1033 -26.42 39.13 -30.30
N LEU A 1034 -26.44 39.72 -31.50
CA LEU A 1034 -26.47 41.17 -31.67
C LEU A 1034 -27.82 41.77 -31.30
N ASP A 1035 -28.91 41.05 -31.54
CA ASP A 1035 -30.25 41.47 -31.13
C ASP A 1035 -30.37 41.51 -29.61
N ILE A 1036 -29.79 40.55 -28.88
CA ILE A 1036 -29.69 40.59 -27.41
C ILE A 1036 -28.88 41.80 -26.94
N VAL A 1037 -27.76 42.11 -27.62
CA VAL A 1037 -26.91 43.28 -27.27
C VAL A 1037 -27.68 44.59 -27.47
N ARG A 1038 -28.39 44.73 -28.60
CA ARG A 1038 -29.21 45.91 -28.90
C ARG A 1038 -30.37 46.04 -27.94
N ALA A 1039 -31.08 44.94 -27.66
CA ALA A 1039 -32.18 44.93 -26.71
C ALA A 1039 -31.70 45.35 -25.32
N ALA A 1040 -30.58 44.81 -24.84
CA ALA A 1040 -29.99 45.18 -23.55
C ALA A 1040 -29.60 46.67 -23.47
N ALA A 1041 -29.18 47.28 -24.59
CA ALA A 1041 -28.89 48.72 -24.65
C ALA A 1041 -30.14 49.60 -24.41
N THR A 1042 -31.33 49.05 -24.67
CA THR A 1042 -32.62 49.77 -24.59
C THR A 1042 -33.54 49.30 -23.45
N SER A 1043 -33.28 48.13 -22.87
CA SER A 1043 -34.15 47.44 -21.90
C SER A 1043 -33.40 47.08 -20.62
N ASP A 1044 -34.10 47.11 -19.48
CA ASP A 1044 -33.55 46.70 -18.18
C ASP A 1044 -33.44 45.18 -17.97
N ALA A 1045 -33.82 44.38 -18.96
CA ALA A 1045 -33.91 42.92 -18.86
C ALA A 1045 -32.58 42.18 -18.58
N LEU A 1046 -31.43 42.71 -19.04
CA LEU A 1046 -30.10 42.12 -18.80
C LEU A 1046 -29.17 43.06 -18.02
N ASN A 1047 -28.34 42.46 -17.15
CA ASN A 1047 -27.27 43.15 -16.43
C ASN A 1047 -25.91 43.00 -17.17
N ALA A 1048 -24.92 43.80 -16.76
CA ALA A 1048 -23.60 43.84 -17.41
C ALA A 1048 -22.88 42.48 -17.39
N GLN A 1049 -23.05 41.68 -16.33
CA GLN A 1049 -22.38 40.39 -16.20
C GLN A 1049 -22.94 39.35 -17.19
N ARG A 1050 -24.26 39.27 -17.37
CA ARG A 1050 -24.88 38.37 -18.34
C ARG A 1050 -24.63 38.82 -19.77
N LEU A 1051 -24.67 40.12 -20.03
CA LEU A 1051 -24.31 40.67 -21.34
C LEU A 1051 -22.85 40.35 -21.70
N LYS A 1052 -21.96 40.32 -20.71
CA LYS A 1052 -20.58 39.86 -20.89
C LYS A 1052 -20.46 38.39 -21.27
N GLU A 1053 -21.34 37.52 -20.76
CA GLU A 1053 -21.40 36.11 -21.15
C GLU A 1053 -21.88 35.94 -22.60
N VAL A 1054 -22.90 36.70 -23.02
CA VAL A 1054 -23.38 36.73 -24.41
C VAL A 1054 -22.28 37.19 -25.36
N LEU A 1055 -21.54 38.25 -25.03
CA LEU A 1055 -20.42 38.74 -25.84
C LEU A 1055 -19.25 37.74 -25.89
N ARG A 1056 -18.98 37.02 -24.80
CA ARG A 1056 -17.97 35.95 -24.78
C ARG A 1056 -18.37 34.80 -25.70
N PHE A 1057 -19.64 34.39 -25.67
CA PHE A 1057 -20.20 33.40 -26.58
C PHE A 1057 -20.09 33.86 -28.04
N ALA A 1058 -20.49 35.09 -28.35
CA ALA A 1058 -20.43 35.66 -29.69
C ALA A 1058 -18.99 35.73 -30.23
N LEU A 1059 -18.02 36.15 -29.40
CA LEU A 1059 -16.60 36.13 -29.74
C LEU A 1059 -16.10 34.71 -30.05
N GLN A 1060 -16.57 33.70 -29.30
CA GLN A 1060 -16.24 32.32 -29.59
C GLN A 1060 -16.87 31.85 -30.91
N ALA A 1061 -18.11 32.26 -31.22
CA ALA A 1061 -18.76 31.98 -32.49
C ALA A 1061 -18.02 32.62 -33.68
N VAL A 1062 -17.50 33.86 -33.54
CA VAL A 1062 -16.60 34.48 -34.54
C VAL A 1062 -15.37 33.61 -34.80
N ARG A 1063 -14.71 33.13 -33.73
CA ARG A 1063 -13.52 32.27 -33.85
C ARG A 1063 -13.83 30.93 -34.52
N VAL A 1064 -15.00 30.33 -34.23
CA VAL A 1064 -15.47 29.12 -34.92
C VAL A 1064 -15.73 29.41 -36.39
N THR A 1065 -16.34 30.55 -36.72
CA THR A 1065 -16.61 30.98 -38.09
C THR A 1065 -15.33 31.05 -38.93
N VAL A 1066 -14.28 31.68 -38.41
CA VAL A 1066 -12.97 31.75 -39.07
C VAL A 1066 -12.40 30.36 -39.34
N ARG A 1067 -12.42 29.47 -38.33
CA ARG A 1067 -11.89 28.10 -38.47
C ARG A 1067 -12.66 27.24 -39.46
N VAL A 1068 -13.98 27.41 -39.55
CA VAL A 1068 -14.82 26.68 -40.50
C VAL A 1068 -14.63 27.23 -41.92
N ALA A 1069 -14.57 28.56 -42.06
CA ALA A 1069 -14.33 29.24 -43.33
C ALA A 1069 -12.92 28.97 -43.91
N ASP A 1070 -11.89 28.81 -43.07
CA ASP A 1070 -10.54 28.42 -43.49
C ASP A 1070 -10.48 27.06 -44.21
N ALA A 1071 -11.52 26.24 -44.07
CA ALA A 1071 -11.66 24.98 -44.80
C ALA A 1071 -12.35 25.11 -46.17
N THR A 1072 -12.73 26.33 -46.57
CA THR A 1072 -13.41 26.65 -47.84
C THR A 1072 -12.51 27.52 -48.73
N ASP A 1073 -12.75 27.51 -50.05
CA ASP A 1073 -11.89 28.20 -51.02
C ASP A 1073 -11.95 29.74 -50.92
N ASP A 1074 -12.99 30.30 -50.28
CA ASP A 1074 -13.21 31.76 -50.14
C ASP A 1074 -13.43 32.18 -48.67
N SER A 1075 -12.47 31.82 -47.80
CA SER A 1075 -12.53 32.08 -46.33
C SER A 1075 -12.84 33.54 -45.99
N ALA A 1076 -12.20 34.49 -46.68
CA ALA A 1076 -12.36 35.92 -46.40
C ALA A 1076 -13.78 36.43 -46.70
N ALA A 1077 -14.38 36.00 -47.82
CA ALA A 1077 -15.75 36.38 -48.18
C ALA A 1077 -16.77 35.79 -47.19
N HIS A 1078 -16.62 34.51 -46.83
CA HIS A 1078 -17.52 33.84 -45.90
C HIS A 1078 -17.47 34.44 -44.49
N VAL A 1079 -16.29 34.80 -43.97
CA VAL A 1079 -16.16 35.48 -42.67
C VAL A 1079 -16.80 36.86 -42.71
N ALA A 1080 -16.57 37.64 -43.78
CA ALA A 1080 -17.16 38.98 -43.94
C ALA A 1080 -18.69 38.93 -44.05
N GLN A 1081 -19.23 37.95 -44.77
CA GLN A 1081 -20.67 37.75 -44.93
C GLN A 1081 -21.33 37.28 -43.63
N CYS A 1082 -20.67 36.37 -42.91
CA CYS A 1082 -21.19 35.82 -41.66
C CYS A 1082 -21.08 36.81 -40.49
N TRP A 1083 -20.10 37.73 -40.47
CA TRP A 1083 -19.94 38.78 -39.45
C TRP A 1083 -19.60 40.15 -40.07
N PRO A 1084 -20.60 40.90 -40.59
CA PRO A 1084 -20.37 42.21 -41.16
C PRO A 1084 -19.80 43.20 -40.13
N LEU A 1085 -18.71 43.89 -40.50
CA LEU A 1085 -18.03 44.85 -39.60
C LEU A 1085 -18.95 46.01 -39.19
N ASP A 1086 -19.88 46.43 -40.06
CA ASP A 1086 -20.81 47.52 -39.79
C ASP A 1086 -21.85 47.13 -38.72
N GLU A 1087 -22.32 45.87 -38.72
CA GLU A 1087 -23.23 45.37 -37.67
C GLU A 1087 -22.55 45.31 -36.30
N LEU A 1088 -21.27 44.88 -36.26
CA LEU A 1088 -20.47 44.83 -35.03
C LEU A 1088 -20.17 46.23 -34.47
N ARG A 1089 -19.85 47.18 -35.36
CA ARG A 1089 -19.65 48.59 -34.99
C ARG A 1089 -20.94 49.23 -34.49
N GLY A 1090 -22.06 48.99 -35.16
CA GLY A 1090 -23.37 49.46 -34.72
C GLY A 1090 -23.77 48.92 -33.34
N ALA A 1091 -23.46 47.65 -33.05
CA ALA A 1091 -23.67 47.09 -31.71
C ALA A 1091 -22.77 47.73 -30.63
N LEU A 1092 -21.52 48.07 -30.98
CA LEU A 1092 -20.61 48.79 -30.09
C LEU A 1092 -21.10 50.21 -29.80
N GLU A 1093 -21.54 50.93 -30.84
CA GLU A 1093 -22.11 52.29 -30.70
C GLU A 1093 -23.37 52.27 -29.83
N ALA A 1094 -24.25 51.27 -30.02
CA ALA A 1094 -25.43 51.10 -29.18
C ALA A 1094 -25.08 50.99 -27.69
N LEU A 1095 -24.09 50.15 -27.33
CA LEU A 1095 -23.64 50.04 -25.92
C LEU A 1095 -22.95 51.30 -25.39
N GLN A 1096 -22.18 52.00 -26.23
CA GLN A 1096 -21.53 53.25 -25.86
C GLN A 1096 -22.52 54.39 -25.63
N SER A 1097 -23.63 54.38 -26.36
CA SER A 1097 -24.72 55.35 -26.23
C SER A 1097 -25.69 55.04 -25.09
N ALA A 1098 -25.71 53.80 -24.60
CA ALA A 1098 -26.58 53.38 -23.51
C ALA A 1098 -26.03 53.86 -22.16
N GLU A 1099 -26.81 54.67 -21.43
CA GLU A 1099 -26.41 55.25 -20.12
C GLU A 1099 -25.91 54.18 -19.13
N ARG A 1100 -26.48 52.97 -19.19
CA ARG A 1100 -26.16 51.82 -18.33
C ARG A 1100 -24.81 51.18 -18.64
N PHE A 1101 -24.35 51.24 -19.89
CA PHE A 1101 -23.14 50.51 -20.35
C PHE A 1101 -22.03 51.40 -20.91
N GLN A 1102 -22.26 52.72 -21.05
CA GLN A 1102 -21.29 53.69 -21.56
C GLN A 1102 -19.92 53.68 -20.85
N SER A 1103 -19.86 53.31 -19.56
CA SER A 1103 -18.63 53.19 -18.77
C SER A 1103 -18.04 51.78 -18.71
N SER A 1104 -18.70 50.78 -19.32
CA SER A 1104 -18.31 49.37 -19.25
C SER A 1104 -17.21 49.02 -20.25
N THR A 1105 -15.97 49.38 -19.92
CA THR A 1105 -14.77 49.12 -20.74
C THR A 1105 -14.59 47.66 -21.12
N SER A 1106 -15.02 46.72 -20.27
CA SER A 1106 -14.93 45.29 -20.54
C SER A 1106 -15.87 44.81 -21.67
N LEU A 1107 -17.09 45.34 -21.75
CA LEU A 1107 -18.06 45.02 -22.82
C LEU A 1107 -17.58 45.58 -24.17
N HIS A 1108 -17.16 46.85 -24.17
CA HIS A 1108 -16.58 47.51 -25.33
C HIS A 1108 -15.31 46.79 -25.82
N GLY A 1109 -14.49 46.30 -24.89
CA GLY A 1109 -13.28 45.54 -25.20
C GLY A 1109 -13.56 44.27 -26.01
N MET A 1110 -14.60 43.50 -25.64
CA MET A 1110 -14.93 42.25 -26.35
C MET A 1110 -15.48 42.50 -27.76
N LEU A 1111 -16.33 43.52 -27.98
CA LEU A 1111 -16.79 43.86 -29.32
C LEU A 1111 -15.66 44.40 -30.21
N LYS A 1112 -14.73 45.17 -29.64
CA LYS A 1112 -13.50 45.59 -30.33
C LYS A 1112 -12.62 44.39 -30.69
N GLU A 1113 -12.52 43.40 -29.80
CA GLU A 1113 -11.81 42.15 -30.07
C GLU A 1113 -12.48 41.36 -31.21
N MET A 1114 -13.81 41.22 -31.20
CA MET A 1114 -14.56 40.59 -32.28
C MET A 1114 -14.29 41.27 -33.62
N THR A 1115 -14.39 42.60 -33.65
CA THR A 1115 -14.09 43.42 -34.84
C THR A 1115 -12.65 43.22 -35.32
N ALA A 1116 -11.70 43.13 -34.39
CA ALA A 1116 -10.29 42.88 -34.71
C ALA A 1116 -10.08 41.48 -35.31
N VAL A 1117 -10.71 40.44 -34.76
CA VAL A 1117 -10.62 39.06 -35.28
C VAL A 1117 -11.19 38.97 -36.69
N VAL A 1118 -12.38 39.54 -36.94
CA VAL A 1118 -12.99 39.58 -38.27
C VAL A 1118 -12.13 40.38 -39.26
N SER A 1119 -11.60 41.55 -38.84
CA SER A 1119 -10.75 42.37 -39.71
C SER A 1119 -9.45 41.68 -40.12
N ARG A 1120 -8.82 40.90 -39.22
CA ARG A 1120 -7.62 40.13 -39.53
C ARG A 1120 -7.91 38.97 -40.48
N ALA A 1121 -9.04 38.30 -40.30
CA ALA A 1121 -9.44 37.18 -41.15
C ALA A 1121 -9.86 37.62 -42.57
N THR A 1122 -10.28 38.87 -42.73
CA THR A 1122 -10.72 39.46 -44.01
C THR A 1122 -9.61 40.23 -44.74
N GLN A 1123 -8.48 40.52 -44.07
CA GLN A 1123 -7.30 41.12 -44.69
C GLN A 1123 -6.42 40.04 -45.33
N THR A 1124 -6.44 39.96 -46.66
CA THR A 1124 -5.50 39.16 -47.44
C THR A 1124 -4.13 39.83 -47.45
N ASP A 1125 -3.26 39.53 -46.48
CA ASP A 1125 -1.91 40.11 -46.44
C ASP A 1125 -0.88 39.21 -47.12
N ALA A 1126 -0.57 39.59 -48.37
CA ALA A 1126 0.61 39.14 -49.08
C ALA A 1126 1.87 39.80 -48.46
N SER A 1127 2.36 39.31 -47.32
CA SER A 1127 3.79 39.34 -46.93
C SER A 1127 4.03 39.05 -45.43
N ALA A 1128 4.34 37.79 -45.06
CA ALA A 1128 5.22 37.42 -43.95
C ALA A 1128 5.35 35.87 -43.85
N PRO A 1129 6.43 35.32 -43.28
CA PRO A 1129 7.00 34.04 -43.72
C PRO A 1129 6.30 32.80 -43.16
N LYS A 1130 6.33 31.73 -43.98
CA LYS A 1130 5.80 30.38 -43.71
C LYS A 1130 6.14 29.87 -42.29
N PRO A 1131 5.16 29.40 -41.49
CA PRO A 1131 5.45 28.47 -40.42
C PRO A 1131 5.75 27.09 -41.04
N LYS A 1132 6.83 26.47 -40.57
CA LYS A 1132 7.27 25.14 -40.99
C LYS A 1132 6.17 24.11 -40.79
N LYS A 1133 5.87 23.35 -41.85
CA LYS A 1133 5.17 22.06 -41.80
C LYS A 1133 5.69 21.22 -40.64
N ARG A 1134 4.81 20.82 -39.72
CA ARG A 1134 5.05 19.63 -38.88
C ARG A 1134 4.14 18.53 -39.43
N ALA A 1135 4.79 17.51 -40.01
CA ALA A 1135 4.15 16.34 -40.56
C ALA A 1135 3.38 15.56 -39.49
N ALA A 1136 2.27 14.95 -39.91
CA ALA A 1136 1.58 13.91 -39.15
C ALA A 1136 2.46 12.64 -39.00
N PRO A 1137 2.20 11.79 -38.01
CA PRO A 1137 3.10 10.72 -37.58
C PRO A 1137 2.91 9.44 -38.41
N THR A 1138 4.01 8.74 -38.67
CA THR A 1138 4.01 7.32 -39.05
C THR A 1138 4.82 6.51 -38.03
N GLU A 1139 4.34 5.31 -37.82
CA GLU A 1139 4.61 4.31 -36.78
C GLU A 1139 6.05 3.82 -36.56
N LYS A 1140 6.27 3.41 -35.29
CA LYS A 1140 6.98 2.21 -34.76
C LYS A 1140 8.49 2.21 -34.41
N ALA A 1141 8.68 1.92 -33.11
CA ALA A 1141 9.59 0.97 -32.45
C ALA A 1141 11.12 1.22 -32.47
N GLU A 1142 11.71 1.56 -31.32
CA GLU A 1142 12.31 0.66 -30.30
C GLU A 1142 12.96 1.53 -29.19
N ALA A 1143 12.96 1.03 -27.95
CA ALA A 1143 13.63 1.60 -26.76
C ALA A 1143 14.83 0.68 -26.37
N PRO A 1144 15.59 0.85 -25.27
CA PRO A 1144 15.78 1.94 -24.27
C PRO A 1144 17.33 2.14 -23.98
N PRO A 1145 17.85 2.58 -22.80
CA PRO A 1145 17.27 3.31 -21.66
C PRO A 1145 18.02 4.61 -21.26
N ALA A 1146 17.44 5.29 -20.27
CA ALA A 1146 17.74 6.63 -19.76
C ALA A 1146 18.71 6.68 -18.56
N ALA A 1147 19.32 7.85 -18.35
CA ALA A 1147 19.83 8.35 -17.06
C ALA A 1147 19.73 9.90 -17.01
N PRO A 1148 19.64 10.52 -15.81
CA PRO A 1148 18.65 11.58 -15.54
C PRO A 1148 19.21 13.01 -15.51
N ALA A 1149 18.34 13.98 -15.83
CA ALA A 1149 18.62 15.41 -15.74
C ALA A 1149 17.96 16.07 -14.51
N LYS A 1150 18.78 16.88 -13.83
CA LYS A 1150 18.50 17.76 -12.69
C LYS A 1150 17.33 18.73 -12.94
N LYS A 1151 16.45 18.90 -11.96
CA LYS A 1151 15.52 20.05 -11.86
C LYS A 1151 15.91 20.92 -10.67
N THR A 1152 16.13 22.21 -10.95
CA THR A 1152 16.33 23.30 -9.99
C THR A 1152 14.98 23.86 -9.53
N ALA A 1153 14.87 24.07 -8.21
CA ALA A 1153 13.72 24.59 -7.51
C ALA A 1153 13.63 26.14 -7.59
N LYS A 1154 12.39 26.63 -7.65
CA LYS A 1154 11.99 28.04 -7.56
C LYS A 1154 11.86 28.47 -6.09
N LYS A 1155 12.39 29.66 -5.78
CA LYS A 1155 12.14 30.45 -4.57
C LYS A 1155 10.68 30.93 -4.48
N ALA A 1156 10.06 30.80 -3.31
CA ALA A 1156 8.92 31.62 -2.89
C ALA A 1156 9.19 32.20 -1.50
N LYS A 1157 8.87 33.49 -1.35
CA LYS A 1157 9.15 34.36 -0.20
C LYS A 1157 8.05 34.21 0.87
N ALA A 1158 8.49 34.15 2.12
CA ALA A 1158 7.69 34.37 3.32
C ALA A 1158 7.17 35.82 3.41
N LYS A 1159 5.97 35.98 3.97
CA LYS A 1159 5.41 37.24 4.42
C LYS A 1159 4.95 37.04 5.87
N ARG A 1160 5.49 37.88 6.77
CA ARG A 1160 5.11 38.02 8.18
C ARG A 1160 3.64 38.47 8.30
N LEU A 1161 2.88 37.80 9.15
CA LEU A 1161 2.44 38.30 10.45
C LEU A 1161 2.15 37.10 11.35
#